data_AF-A0AAP0FTV3-F1
#
_entry.id   AF-A0AAP0FTV3-F1
#
_cell.length_a   1.000
_cell.length_b   1.000
_cell.length_c   1.000
_cell.angle_alpha   90.00
_cell.angle_beta   90.00
_cell.angle_gamma   90.00
#
_symmetry.space_group_name_H-M   'P 1'
#
loop_
_entity.id
_entity.type
_entity.pdbx_description
1 polymer ?
#
loop_
_entity_poly.entity_id
_entity_poly.type
_entity_poly.pdbx_seq_one_letter_code
_entity_poly.pdbx_strand_id
1 'polypeptide(L)'
;MIDSLYLPFDLVEDSRGAAGFKADDGVVYSAEELLAMILRYGMSLADSHTRSSIKDAVITVPPHFGQSERRGILQAAQLAGINVLSLINEHSGASLQYGIDKDFSNESRHVILYDMGSRNTYAALIYFSAYQTKEFGKTVSVNQFQVKDVRWKANLGGQDMELRLLEHFADEFNKQLGNGVDVRSSPKAMAKLKKQVKRTKEILSANTVAPLSVESLYEDRDFRSTISREKFEELCDDLWEQSLLPVKEVLKHSDLMVDDIYALELIGGATRVPKLQAKVQEFLGRKDLDKHLDADEAIALGSALHAANLSDGIKLNRKLGMIDGSPYGFMVELVGSDLVKDENTEFLLVPRMKKMPIKLFRTITHNKDFDVSLSYESAYELPAGVFSAKFAEFSISGLTETTERYSVRNLTSPIKATMHFSLSRSGLISLDRAEAVIELSEWVEVPKKNKTIEINANVLNVTENLNVSTEGSPHIESLNTDNETHSSDVNTEADKVEIETEKVLKRRTFKVPLKILEKPIAPGILSKEMLFEVKARLDELDKKDVERRRTAELKNSLEGYIYSTREKLEDNEEIKKISSHDEQQLFEVKLSEVQDWLYTDGEDASANEFKERLDSLKAFGDPIFFRLSEINALPAAFKSAQVYLGGLQKIVDNWDKNKPWLPRSRVDEILSEADKLKNWLQEKEALQKESSAFIAPAITSEDVYGKVSELQEKISRVNRIPMPKPKAEKTPTKESASKENTADASNSTPDENPTQHGQTTPEPYSAPDAQRVRETELHDEL
;
A
#
# COMPACT_ATOMS: atom_id res chain seq x y z
N MET A 1 -36.20 -1.08 -11.30
CA MET A 1 -35.26 -1.81 -10.40
C MET A 1 -34.23 -0.87 -9.78
N ILE A 2 -33.65 0.07 -10.55
CA ILE A 2 -32.84 1.16 -9.98
C ILE A 2 -33.68 2.07 -9.08
N ASP A 3 -34.90 2.37 -9.52
CA ASP A 3 -35.89 3.25 -8.88
C ASP A 3 -36.18 2.85 -7.43
N SER A 4 -36.39 1.55 -7.20
CA SER A 4 -36.62 0.90 -5.90
C SER A 4 -35.40 0.92 -4.95
N LEU A 5 -34.25 1.46 -5.38
CA LEU A 5 -33.10 1.72 -4.49
C LEU A 5 -33.15 3.12 -3.86
N TYR A 6 -34.02 4.01 -4.36
CA TYR A 6 -34.13 5.42 -3.97
C TYR A 6 -32.76 6.11 -3.92
N LEU A 7 -32.10 6.16 -5.08
CA LEU A 7 -30.80 6.82 -5.23
C LEU A 7 -30.99 8.34 -5.22
N PRO A 8 -30.13 9.11 -4.53
CA PRO A 8 -30.19 10.57 -4.49
C PRO A 8 -29.43 11.23 -5.67
N PHE A 9 -29.15 10.48 -6.74
CA PHE A 9 -28.37 10.92 -7.90
C PHE A 9 -28.86 10.25 -9.19
N ASP A 10 -28.67 10.94 -10.32
CA ASP A 10 -29.03 10.45 -11.66
C ASP A 10 -28.03 9.37 -12.14
N LEU A 11 -28.55 8.21 -12.54
CA LEU A 11 -27.80 7.22 -13.33
C LEU A 11 -28.19 7.32 -14.81
N VAL A 12 -27.19 7.34 -15.67
CA VAL A 12 -27.31 7.44 -17.13
C VAL A 12 -26.42 6.39 -17.82
N GLU A 13 -26.60 6.21 -19.12
CA GLU A 13 -25.67 5.43 -19.94
C GLU A 13 -24.49 6.32 -20.36
N ASP A 14 -23.25 5.84 -20.19
CA ASP A 14 -22.04 6.54 -20.61
C ASP A 14 -21.67 6.29 -22.08
N SER A 15 -20.61 6.95 -22.58
CA SER A 15 -20.17 6.84 -23.98
C SER A 15 -19.67 5.44 -24.40
N ARG A 16 -19.61 4.47 -23.48
CA ARG A 16 -19.18 3.08 -23.68
C ARG A 16 -20.33 2.08 -23.55
N GLY A 17 -21.53 2.55 -23.20
CA GLY A 17 -22.67 1.70 -22.80
C GLY A 17 -22.62 1.22 -21.34
N ALA A 18 -21.76 1.81 -20.50
CA ALA A 18 -21.65 1.50 -19.07
C ALA A 18 -22.49 2.46 -18.22
N ALA A 19 -22.56 2.21 -16.91
CA ALA A 19 -23.27 3.09 -15.97
C ALA A 19 -22.46 4.36 -15.68
N GLY A 20 -22.98 5.51 -16.10
CA GLY A 20 -22.50 6.84 -15.77
C GLY A 20 -23.31 7.50 -14.65
N PHE A 21 -22.64 8.33 -13.86
CA PHE A 21 -23.21 9.09 -12.74
C PHE A 21 -23.23 10.56 -13.12
N LYS A 22 -24.42 11.14 -13.23
CA LYS A 22 -24.57 12.54 -13.64
C LYS A 22 -24.61 13.46 -12.41
N ALA A 23 -23.73 14.44 -12.38
CA ALA A 23 -23.66 15.48 -11.35
C ALA A 23 -24.55 16.69 -11.69
N ASP A 24 -24.76 17.58 -10.71
CA ASP A 24 -25.64 18.75 -10.81
C ASP A 24 -25.17 19.79 -11.85
N ASP A 25 -23.87 19.82 -12.17
CA ASP A 25 -23.27 20.63 -13.23
C ASP A 25 -23.48 20.04 -14.65
N GLY A 26 -24.06 18.85 -14.73
CA GLY A 26 -24.30 18.11 -15.97
C GLY A 26 -23.15 17.20 -16.41
N VAL A 27 -22.02 17.16 -15.69
CA VAL A 27 -20.91 16.25 -15.98
C VAL A 27 -21.33 14.81 -15.66
N VAL A 28 -21.02 13.88 -16.58
CA VAL A 28 -21.21 12.44 -16.37
C VAL A 28 -19.86 11.81 -16.04
N TYR A 29 -19.75 11.26 -14.83
CA TYR A 29 -18.59 10.54 -14.34
C TYR A 29 -18.78 9.03 -14.53
N SER A 30 -17.72 8.34 -14.93
CA SER A 30 -17.68 6.88 -14.96
C SER A 30 -17.62 6.28 -13.54
N ALA A 31 -17.98 5.00 -13.40
CA ALA A 31 -17.80 4.27 -12.13
C ALA A 31 -16.33 4.24 -11.70
N GLU A 32 -15.43 4.11 -12.68
CA GLU A 32 -13.98 4.10 -12.49
C GLU A 32 -13.45 5.46 -11.99
N GLU A 33 -14.04 6.58 -12.41
CA GLU A 33 -13.73 7.93 -11.90
C GLU A 33 -14.08 8.09 -10.42
N LEU A 34 -15.32 7.76 -10.05
CA LEU A 34 -15.76 7.91 -8.66
C LEU A 34 -14.98 6.97 -7.72
N LEU A 35 -14.66 5.77 -8.19
CA LEU A 35 -13.77 4.86 -7.45
C LEU A 35 -12.33 5.42 -7.37
N ALA A 36 -11.82 6.08 -8.42
CA ALA A 36 -10.50 6.72 -8.36
C ALA A 36 -10.46 7.85 -7.32
N MET A 37 -11.52 8.67 -7.20
CA MET A 37 -11.64 9.69 -6.14
C MET A 37 -11.61 9.06 -4.74
N ILE A 38 -12.40 8.01 -4.51
CA ILE A 38 -12.44 7.27 -3.24
C ILE A 38 -11.06 6.66 -2.91
N LEU A 39 -10.38 6.11 -3.91
CA LEU A 39 -9.03 5.56 -3.76
C LEU A 39 -7.99 6.65 -3.45
N ARG A 40 -8.01 7.81 -4.12
CA ARG A 40 -7.15 8.97 -3.80
C ARG A 40 -7.36 9.44 -2.35
N TYR A 41 -8.61 9.49 -1.89
CA TYR A 41 -8.93 9.82 -0.50
C TYR A 41 -8.43 8.76 0.50
N GLY A 42 -8.63 7.47 0.22
CA GLY A 42 -8.10 6.38 1.07
C GLY A 42 -6.56 6.42 1.20
N MET A 43 -5.86 6.72 0.10
CA MET A 43 -4.41 6.92 0.11
C MET A 43 -4.01 8.14 0.95
N SER A 44 -4.73 9.27 0.86
CA SER A 44 -4.39 10.47 1.66
C SER A 44 -4.54 10.26 3.17
N LEU A 45 -5.45 9.37 3.61
CA LEU A 45 -5.55 8.93 5.00
C LEU A 45 -4.34 8.07 5.41
N ALA A 46 -3.90 7.15 4.56
CA ALA A 46 -2.71 6.32 4.80
C ALA A 46 -1.42 7.16 4.84
N ASP A 47 -1.26 8.10 3.90
CA ASP A 47 -0.14 9.05 3.88
C ASP A 47 -0.12 9.92 5.14
N SER A 48 -1.29 10.40 5.60
CA SER A 48 -1.41 11.22 6.81
C SER A 48 -1.06 10.43 8.09
N HIS A 49 -1.48 9.16 8.18
CA HIS A 49 -1.19 8.30 9.31
C HIS A 49 0.28 7.87 9.37
N THR A 50 0.86 7.46 8.23
CA THR A 50 2.24 6.97 8.13
C THR A 50 3.29 8.07 7.96
N ARG A 51 2.86 9.32 7.73
CA ARG A 51 3.71 10.48 7.40
C ARG A 51 4.65 10.24 6.21
N SER A 52 4.25 9.35 5.30
CA SER A 52 5.05 8.80 4.22
C SER A 52 4.18 8.62 2.98
N SER A 53 4.68 8.86 1.77
CA SER A 53 3.89 8.64 0.55
C SER A 53 3.77 7.16 0.22
N ILE A 54 2.57 6.61 0.35
CA ILE A 54 2.22 5.25 -0.05
C ILE A 54 1.91 5.24 -1.55
N LYS A 55 2.27 4.15 -2.24
CA LYS A 55 2.07 3.99 -3.70
C LYS A 55 1.63 2.60 -4.12
N ASP A 56 2.13 1.59 -3.42
CA ASP A 56 1.79 0.18 -3.66
C ASP A 56 0.61 -0.24 -2.79
N ALA A 57 -0.35 -0.96 -3.37
CA ALA A 57 -1.53 -1.46 -2.66
C ALA A 57 -1.95 -2.87 -3.11
N VAL A 58 -2.68 -3.56 -2.24
CA VAL A 58 -3.52 -4.71 -2.59
C VAL A 58 -4.97 -4.28 -2.38
N ILE A 59 -5.83 -4.51 -3.38
CA ILE A 59 -7.24 -4.11 -3.34
C ILE A 59 -8.13 -5.35 -3.21
N THR A 60 -9.02 -5.33 -2.23
CA THR A 60 -10.01 -6.38 -1.95
C THR A 60 -11.14 -6.35 -2.96
N VAL A 61 -11.57 -7.53 -3.43
CA VAL A 61 -12.71 -7.66 -4.36
C VAL A 61 -13.67 -8.78 -3.93
N PRO A 62 -14.99 -8.62 -4.14
CA PRO A 62 -15.94 -9.69 -3.90
C PRO A 62 -15.67 -10.94 -4.75
N PRO A 63 -15.96 -12.14 -4.24
CA PRO A 63 -15.74 -13.39 -4.98
C PRO A 63 -16.52 -13.44 -6.31
N HIS A 64 -17.64 -12.73 -6.39
CA HIS A 64 -18.50 -12.67 -7.57
C HIS A 64 -18.02 -11.67 -8.65
N PHE A 65 -16.99 -10.85 -8.41
CA PHE A 65 -16.48 -9.92 -9.43
C PHE A 65 -15.79 -10.69 -10.58
N GLY A 66 -16.22 -10.42 -11.81
CA GLY A 66 -15.72 -11.01 -13.05
C GLY A 66 -14.57 -10.21 -13.66
N GLN A 67 -14.38 -10.36 -14.97
CA GLN A 67 -13.29 -9.70 -15.71
C GLN A 67 -13.49 -8.20 -15.86
N SER A 68 -14.71 -7.75 -16.15
CA SER A 68 -15.02 -6.34 -16.40
C SER A 68 -14.83 -5.49 -15.14
N GLU A 69 -15.34 -5.98 -14.01
CA GLU A 69 -15.28 -5.27 -12.72
C GLU A 69 -13.84 -5.22 -12.20
N ARG A 70 -13.09 -6.33 -12.32
CA ARG A 70 -11.66 -6.37 -11.97
C ARG A 70 -10.81 -5.48 -12.88
N ARG A 71 -11.11 -5.38 -14.18
CA ARG A 71 -10.46 -4.42 -15.10
C ARG A 71 -10.78 -2.98 -14.70
N GLY A 72 -12.04 -2.66 -14.38
CA GLY A 72 -12.49 -1.34 -13.92
C GLY A 72 -11.80 -0.88 -12.63
N ILE A 73 -11.63 -1.77 -11.64
CA ILE A 73 -10.87 -1.46 -10.41
C ILE A 73 -9.40 -1.12 -10.73
N LEU A 74 -8.75 -1.84 -11.65
CA LEU A 74 -7.38 -1.51 -12.05
C LEU A 74 -7.30 -0.17 -12.80
N GLN A 75 -8.29 0.19 -13.61
CA GLN A 75 -8.37 1.52 -14.24
C GLN A 75 -8.59 2.63 -13.20
N ALA A 76 -9.49 2.43 -12.23
CA ALA A 76 -9.69 3.36 -11.12
C ALA A 76 -8.41 3.55 -10.28
N ALA A 77 -7.68 2.48 -10.00
CA ALA A 77 -6.39 2.55 -9.30
C ALA A 77 -5.30 3.25 -10.12
N GLN A 78 -5.23 2.99 -11.43
CA GLN A 78 -4.33 3.71 -12.35
C GLN A 78 -4.64 5.21 -12.38
N LEU A 79 -5.92 5.59 -12.40
CA LEU A 79 -6.37 6.98 -12.29
C LEU A 79 -6.04 7.59 -10.92
N ALA A 80 -6.13 6.80 -9.84
CA ALA A 80 -5.70 7.21 -8.50
C ALA A 80 -4.16 7.28 -8.32
N GLY A 81 -3.38 6.82 -9.29
CA GLY A 81 -1.91 6.79 -9.22
C GLY A 81 -1.33 5.64 -8.40
N ILE A 82 -2.15 4.62 -8.09
CA ILE A 82 -1.82 3.48 -7.23
C ILE A 82 -1.26 2.33 -8.06
N ASN A 83 -0.14 1.75 -7.61
CA ASN A 83 0.41 0.51 -8.15
C ASN A 83 -0.24 -0.70 -7.44
N VAL A 84 -1.10 -1.43 -8.16
CA VAL A 84 -1.84 -2.58 -7.60
C VAL A 84 -1.00 -3.85 -7.70
N LEU A 85 -0.41 -4.29 -6.58
CA LEU A 85 0.43 -5.49 -6.47
C LEU A 85 -0.37 -6.79 -6.75
N SER A 86 -1.64 -6.80 -6.33
CA SER A 86 -2.66 -7.79 -6.68
C SER A 86 -4.05 -7.25 -6.33
N LEU A 87 -5.08 -7.72 -7.04
CA LEU A 87 -6.40 -7.83 -6.45
C LEU A 87 -6.43 -9.11 -5.58
N ILE A 88 -7.16 -9.10 -4.47
CA ILE A 88 -7.36 -10.27 -3.60
C ILE A 88 -8.85 -10.48 -3.34
N ASN A 89 -9.32 -11.73 -3.37
CA ASN A 89 -10.70 -12.02 -2.99
C ASN A 89 -10.90 -11.79 -1.48
N GLU A 90 -12.02 -11.20 -1.07
CA GLU A 90 -12.31 -10.85 0.35
C GLU A 90 -12.08 -12.04 1.32
N HIS A 91 -12.56 -13.22 0.95
CA HIS A 91 -12.36 -14.45 1.75
C HIS A 91 -10.89 -14.87 1.87
N SER A 92 -10.04 -14.59 0.89
CA SER A 92 -8.60 -14.87 0.94
C SER A 92 -7.86 -13.87 1.83
N GLY A 93 -8.33 -12.62 1.89
CA GLY A 93 -7.90 -11.66 2.91
C GLY A 93 -8.24 -12.15 4.31
N ALA A 94 -9.51 -12.44 4.59
CA ALA A 94 -9.93 -12.99 5.89
C ALA A 94 -9.23 -14.33 6.24
N SER A 95 -8.95 -15.19 5.26
CA SER A 95 -8.19 -16.43 5.46
C SER A 95 -6.74 -16.19 5.87
N LEU A 96 -6.10 -15.15 5.33
CA LEU A 96 -4.74 -14.75 5.74
C LEU A 96 -4.73 -14.33 7.21
N GLN A 97 -5.67 -13.48 7.62
CA GLN A 97 -5.80 -13.04 9.02
C GLN A 97 -6.14 -14.21 9.96
N TYR A 98 -6.96 -15.17 9.51
CA TYR A 98 -7.33 -16.34 10.31
C TYR A 98 -6.17 -17.30 10.58
N GLY A 99 -5.30 -17.49 9.59
CA GLY A 99 -4.27 -18.53 9.63
C GLY A 99 -2.90 -18.09 10.13
N ILE A 100 -2.66 -16.78 10.30
CA ILE A 100 -1.30 -16.25 10.57
C ILE A 100 -0.78 -16.58 11.98
N ASP A 101 -1.68 -16.67 12.97
CA ASP A 101 -1.37 -16.91 14.38
C ASP A 101 -1.83 -18.28 14.90
N LYS A 102 -2.35 -19.15 14.02
CA LYS A 102 -2.73 -20.53 14.34
C LYS A 102 -1.64 -21.52 13.90
N ASP A 103 -1.66 -22.74 14.40
CA ASP A 103 -0.75 -23.82 13.97
C ASP A 103 -1.55 -24.96 13.32
N PHE A 104 -1.15 -25.34 12.11
CA PHE A 104 -1.74 -26.44 11.33
C PHE A 104 -0.73 -27.55 11.03
N SER A 105 0.39 -27.61 11.77
CA SER A 105 1.46 -28.60 11.62
C SER A 105 1.03 -30.04 11.90
N ASN A 106 0.07 -30.23 12.81
CA ASN A 106 -0.42 -31.54 13.25
C ASN A 106 -1.84 -31.86 12.77
N GLU A 107 -2.63 -30.86 12.38
CA GLU A 107 -4.03 -31.01 11.98
C GLU A 107 -4.36 -30.11 10.78
N SER A 108 -5.13 -30.65 9.82
CA SER A 108 -5.76 -29.85 8.77
C SER A 108 -7.25 -29.67 9.07
N ARG A 109 -7.81 -28.50 8.73
CA ARG A 109 -9.15 -28.10 9.17
C ARG A 109 -9.94 -27.44 8.03
N HIS A 110 -11.19 -27.88 7.86
CA HIS A 110 -12.17 -27.23 7.00
C HIS A 110 -12.88 -26.12 7.77
N VAL A 111 -12.79 -24.87 7.30
CA VAL A 111 -13.41 -23.70 7.92
C VAL A 111 -14.27 -23.02 6.86
N ILE A 112 -15.49 -22.63 7.20
CA ILE A 112 -16.30 -21.77 6.34
C ILE A 112 -16.14 -20.33 6.82
N LEU A 113 -15.75 -19.43 5.92
CA LEU A 113 -15.86 -17.99 6.15
C LEU A 113 -17.20 -17.55 5.56
N TYR A 114 -18.08 -17.03 6.41
CA TYR A 114 -19.40 -16.53 6.01
C TYR A 114 -19.45 -15.01 6.14
N ASP A 115 -19.57 -14.33 5.01
CA ASP A 115 -19.71 -12.88 4.96
C ASP A 115 -21.15 -12.46 4.70
N MET A 116 -21.61 -11.46 5.45
CA MET A 116 -22.68 -10.59 4.98
C MET A 116 -22.34 -9.11 5.24
N GLY A 117 -21.78 -8.47 4.23
CA GLY A 117 -21.57 -7.03 4.18
C GLY A 117 -22.84 -6.24 3.83
N SER A 118 -22.65 -5.08 3.19
CA SER A 118 -23.74 -4.15 2.89
C SER A 118 -24.70 -4.66 1.80
N ARG A 119 -24.19 -5.25 0.71
CA ARG A 119 -25.00 -5.58 -0.48
C ARG A 119 -24.88 -7.02 -0.99
N ASN A 120 -23.87 -7.75 -0.56
CA ASN A 120 -23.65 -9.13 -0.96
C ASN A 120 -23.38 -10.04 0.25
N THR A 121 -23.72 -11.32 0.08
CA THR A 121 -23.52 -12.40 1.06
C THR A 121 -22.68 -13.48 0.38
N TYR A 122 -21.69 -14.05 1.05
CA TYR A 122 -20.98 -15.23 0.53
C TYR A 122 -20.61 -16.24 1.62
N ALA A 123 -20.36 -17.47 1.19
CA ALA A 123 -19.70 -18.50 1.99
C ALA A 123 -18.50 -19.02 1.20
N ALA A 124 -17.33 -19.13 1.84
CA ALA A 124 -16.12 -19.69 1.26
C ALA A 124 -15.60 -20.84 2.14
N LEU A 125 -15.45 -22.04 1.56
CA LEU A 125 -14.82 -23.18 2.22
C LEU A 125 -13.31 -23.10 2.06
N ILE A 126 -12.64 -22.96 3.20
CA ILE A 126 -11.18 -22.85 3.31
C ILE A 126 -10.65 -24.12 3.96
N TYR A 127 -9.57 -24.67 3.40
CA TYR A 127 -8.85 -25.81 3.96
C TYR A 127 -7.49 -25.33 4.49
N PHE A 128 -7.37 -25.22 5.80
CA PHE A 128 -6.11 -24.91 6.47
C PHE A 128 -5.30 -26.18 6.69
N SER A 129 -3.98 -26.10 6.51
CA SER A 129 -3.01 -27.20 6.66
C SER A 129 -1.60 -26.63 6.79
N ALA A 130 -0.58 -27.46 7.00
CA ALA A 130 0.82 -27.05 6.84
C ALA A 130 1.55 -27.94 5.81
N TYR A 131 2.65 -27.42 5.26
CA TYR A 131 3.59 -28.16 4.44
C TYR A 131 5.01 -28.03 5.00
N GLN A 132 5.85 -29.03 4.76
CA GLN A 132 7.24 -29.01 5.18
C GLN A 132 8.12 -28.46 4.05
N THR A 133 8.95 -27.48 4.34
CA THR A 133 9.91 -26.88 3.40
C THR A 133 11.30 -26.78 4.02
N LYS A 134 12.32 -26.41 3.22
CA LYS A 134 13.68 -26.16 3.71
C LYS A 134 14.02 -24.67 3.65
N GLU A 135 14.14 -24.03 4.80
CA GLU A 135 14.74 -22.70 4.92
C GLU A 135 16.12 -22.83 5.59
N PHE A 136 17.16 -22.28 4.95
CA PHE A 136 18.56 -22.33 5.42
C PHE A 136 19.04 -23.75 5.82
N GLY A 137 18.60 -24.77 5.06
CA GLY A 137 18.93 -26.17 5.29
C GLY A 137 18.14 -26.87 6.41
N LYS A 138 17.40 -26.13 7.24
CA LYS A 138 16.52 -26.69 8.28
C LYS A 138 15.15 -27.02 7.68
N THR A 139 14.54 -28.10 8.12
CA THR A 139 13.14 -28.38 7.78
C THR A 139 12.25 -27.52 8.66
N VAL A 140 11.34 -26.77 8.04
CA VAL A 140 10.40 -25.84 8.70
C VAL A 140 9.00 -26.17 8.23
N SER A 141 8.06 -26.27 9.17
CA SER A 141 6.64 -26.38 8.86
C SER A 141 6.09 -24.98 8.58
N VAL A 142 5.43 -24.82 7.43
CA VAL A 142 4.84 -23.55 6.99
C VAL A 142 3.36 -23.77 6.80
N ASN A 143 2.54 -22.98 7.48
CA ASN A 143 1.09 -22.99 7.32
C ASN A 143 0.71 -22.62 5.88
N GLN A 144 -0.41 -23.16 5.41
CA GLN A 144 -1.06 -22.75 4.16
C GLN A 144 -2.58 -22.87 4.28
N PHE A 145 -3.30 -22.15 3.43
CA PHE A 145 -4.69 -22.44 3.15
C PHE A 145 -4.93 -22.64 1.66
N GLN A 146 -5.94 -23.45 1.34
CA GLN A 146 -6.52 -23.53 0.00
C GLN A 146 -8.00 -23.14 0.06
N VAL A 147 -8.42 -22.20 -0.77
CA VAL A 147 -9.84 -21.99 -1.08
C VAL A 147 -10.33 -23.21 -1.87
N LYS A 148 -11.24 -23.99 -1.29
CA LYS A 148 -11.80 -25.20 -1.91
C LYS A 148 -13.00 -24.85 -2.79
N ASP A 149 -13.93 -24.07 -2.25
CA ASP A 149 -15.07 -23.55 -3.00
C ASP A 149 -15.61 -22.23 -2.39
N VAL A 150 -16.39 -21.48 -3.16
CA VAL A 150 -17.06 -20.24 -2.73
C VAL A 150 -18.38 -20.05 -3.48
N ARG A 151 -19.45 -19.65 -2.78
CA ARG A 151 -20.77 -19.29 -3.34
C ARG A 151 -21.27 -17.99 -2.74
N TRP A 152 -22.23 -17.35 -3.39
CA TRP A 152 -22.69 -16.01 -3.05
C TRP A 152 -24.15 -15.77 -3.41
N LYS A 153 -24.73 -14.70 -2.85
CA LYS A 153 -25.85 -13.96 -3.42
C LYS A 153 -25.41 -12.49 -3.51
N ALA A 154 -25.28 -12.00 -4.75
CA ALA A 154 -24.66 -10.70 -5.04
C ALA A 154 -25.58 -9.49 -4.71
N ASN A 155 -26.88 -9.74 -4.61
CA ASN A 155 -27.94 -8.77 -4.31
C ASN A 155 -28.65 -9.18 -2.99
N LEU A 156 -27.88 -9.33 -1.92
CA LEU A 156 -28.37 -9.69 -0.60
C LEU A 156 -27.36 -9.22 0.46
N GLY A 157 -27.74 -8.26 1.30
CA GLY A 157 -26.94 -7.86 2.45
C GLY A 157 -27.69 -6.92 3.40
N GLY A 158 -26.93 -6.22 4.24
CA GLY A 158 -27.47 -5.29 5.22
C GLY A 158 -28.31 -4.13 4.65
N GLN A 159 -28.16 -3.77 3.37
CA GLN A 159 -28.96 -2.76 2.68
C GLN A 159 -30.34 -3.29 2.28
N ASP A 160 -30.49 -4.56 1.92
CA ASP A 160 -31.80 -5.10 1.53
C ASP A 160 -32.75 -5.14 2.73
N MET A 161 -32.20 -5.42 3.92
CA MET A 161 -32.86 -5.24 5.22
C MET A 161 -33.26 -3.77 5.49
N GLU A 162 -32.40 -2.81 5.13
CA GLU A 162 -32.72 -1.38 5.21
C GLU A 162 -33.85 -1.00 4.23
N LEU A 163 -33.92 -1.61 3.05
CA LEU A 163 -35.01 -1.36 2.10
C LEU A 163 -36.35 -1.87 2.65
N ARG A 164 -36.40 -3.03 3.33
CA ARG A 164 -37.64 -3.51 3.98
C ARG A 164 -38.16 -2.56 5.05
N LEU A 165 -37.26 -2.03 5.88
CA LEU A 165 -37.59 -1.00 6.86
C LEU A 165 -38.02 0.32 6.18
N LEU A 166 -37.30 0.74 5.14
CA LEU A 166 -37.57 1.98 4.40
C LEU A 166 -38.96 1.98 3.76
N GLU A 167 -39.36 0.88 3.12
CA GLU A 167 -40.71 0.71 2.55
C GLU A 167 -41.80 0.74 3.63
N HIS A 168 -41.60 0.00 4.73
CA HIS A 168 -42.53 -0.02 5.85
C HIS A 168 -42.74 1.38 6.47
N PHE A 169 -41.65 2.11 6.69
CA PHE A 169 -41.71 3.47 7.25
C PHE A 169 -42.23 4.52 6.27
N ALA A 170 -41.97 4.37 4.96
CA ALA A 170 -42.60 5.20 3.93
C ALA A 170 -44.12 4.99 3.92
N ASP A 171 -44.60 3.74 4.01
CA ASP A 171 -46.03 3.45 4.12
C ASP A 171 -46.68 3.95 5.41
N GLU A 172 -45.96 4.00 6.53
CA GLU A 172 -46.45 4.64 7.75
C GLU A 172 -46.56 6.16 7.57
N PHE A 173 -45.53 6.81 7.03
CA PHE A 173 -45.55 8.25 6.85
C PHE A 173 -46.58 8.70 5.80
N ASN A 174 -46.77 7.94 4.71
CA ASN A 174 -47.82 8.22 3.71
C ASN A 174 -49.24 8.18 4.32
N LYS A 175 -49.49 7.28 5.28
CA LYS A 175 -50.74 7.25 6.04
C LYS A 175 -50.92 8.47 6.95
N GLN A 176 -49.82 9.07 7.44
CA GLN A 176 -49.82 10.32 8.19
C GLN A 176 -49.92 11.58 7.30
N LEU A 177 -49.39 11.53 6.06
CA LEU A 177 -49.54 12.60 5.07
C LEU A 177 -50.99 12.71 4.59
N GLY A 178 -51.60 11.58 4.25
CA GLY A 178 -52.94 11.51 3.67
C GLY A 178 -52.99 11.96 2.21
N ASN A 179 -54.20 12.24 1.72
CA ASN A 179 -54.49 12.87 0.42
C ASN A 179 -53.90 12.18 -0.84
N GLY A 180 -53.34 10.97 -0.72
CA GLY A 180 -52.69 10.26 -1.84
C GLY A 180 -51.25 10.71 -2.13
N VAL A 181 -50.60 11.43 -1.21
CA VAL A 181 -49.18 11.78 -1.33
C VAL A 181 -48.31 10.56 -1.02
N ASP A 182 -47.28 10.31 -1.84
CA ASP A 182 -46.25 9.29 -1.58
C ASP A 182 -44.87 9.95 -1.42
N VAL A 183 -44.29 9.85 -0.23
CA VAL A 183 -42.95 10.35 0.10
C VAL A 183 -41.84 9.77 -0.80
N ARG A 184 -42.07 8.59 -1.40
CA ARG A 184 -41.17 7.95 -2.37
C ARG A 184 -40.90 8.83 -3.59
N SER A 185 -41.81 9.74 -3.95
CA SER A 185 -41.61 10.69 -5.04
C SER A 185 -40.62 11.83 -4.72
N SER A 186 -40.06 11.86 -3.51
CA SER A 186 -39.08 12.86 -3.07
C SER A 186 -37.74 12.21 -2.72
N PRO A 187 -36.73 12.25 -3.63
CA PRO A 187 -35.41 11.69 -3.36
C PRO A 187 -34.76 12.27 -2.11
N LYS A 188 -34.99 13.56 -1.81
CA LYS A 188 -34.51 14.24 -0.60
C LYS A 188 -35.13 13.67 0.68
N ALA A 189 -36.43 13.37 0.67
CA ALA A 189 -37.11 12.75 1.81
C ALA A 189 -36.67 11.30 2.00
N MET A 190 -36.60 10.52 0.92
CA MET A 190 -36.13 9.13 0.97
C MET A 190 -34.67 9.02 1.43
N ALA A 191 -33.80 9.94 1.02
CA ALA A 191 -32.41 10.01 1.52
C ALA A 191 -32.34 10.31 3.03
N LYS A 192 -33.14 11.26 3.53
CA LYS A 192 -33.28 11.51 4.98
C LYS A 192 -33.74 10.24 5.72
N LEU A 193 -34.81 9.61 5.25
CA LEU A 193 -35.42 8.45 5.89
C LEU A 193 -34.46 7.25 5.89
N LYS A 194 -33.81 6.96 4.76
CA LYS A 194 -32.83 5.87 4.60
C LYS A 194 -31.64 6.01 5.56
N LYS A 195 -31.13 7.23 5.78
CA LYS A 195 -30.08 7.52 6.77
C LYS A 195 -30.51 7.14 8.20
N GLN A 196 -31.73 7.47 8.60
CA GLN A 196 -32.25 7.12 9.92
C GLN A 196 -32.64 5.64 10.02
N VAL A 197 -33.10 5.02 8.94
CA VAL A 197 -33.43 3.59 8.87
C VAL A 197 -32.20 2.72 9.11
N LYS A 198 -31.03 3.05 8.52
CA LYS A 198 -29.76 2.37 8.83
C LYS A 198 -29.47 2.37 10.34
N ARG A 199 -29.53 3.55 10.97
CA ARG A 199 -29.34 3.70 12.43
C ARG A 199 -30.38 2.91 13.23
N THR A 200 -31.61 2.86 12.76
CA THR A 200 -32.71 2.12 13.41
C THR A 200 -32.44 0.61 13.39
N LYS A 201 -31.98 0.07 12.24
CA LYS A 201 -31.53 -1.34 12.11
C LYS A 201 -30.36 -1.65 13.06
N GLU A 202 -29.37 -0.77 13.15
CA GLU A 202 -28.21 -0.93 14.03
C GLU A 202 -28.62 -0.96 15.52
N ILE A 203 -29.55 -0.09 15.93
CA ILE A 203 -30.14 -0.11 17.28
C ILE A 203 -30.87 -1.43 17.56
N LEU A 204 -31.60 -1.99 16.58
CA LEU A 204 -32.32 -3.27 16.71
C LEU A 204 -31.40 -4.49 16.87
N SER A 205 -30.14 -4.44 16.40
CA SER A 205 -29.19 -5.53 16.65
C SER A 205 -28.87 -5.69 18.14
N ALA A 206 -28.81 -4.58 18.90
CA ALA A 206 -28.64 -4.59 20.34
C ALA A 206 -29.96 -4.68 21.12
N ASN A 207 -30.97 -3.88 20.74
CA ASN A 207 -32.22 -3.68 21.48
C ASN A 207 -33.42 -4.41 20.86
N THR A 208 -34.44 -4.71 21.67
CA THR A 208 -35.69 -5.33 21.20
C THR A 208 -36.67 -4.34 20.55
N VAL A 209 -36.46 -3.04 20.72
CA VAL A 209 -37.24 -1.94 20.15
C VAL A 209 -36.29 -0.80 19.75
N ALA A 210 -36.58 -0.10 18.65
CA ALA A 210 -35.84 1.08 18.21
C ALA A 210 -36.80 2.24 17.83
N PRO A 211 -36.52 3.48 18.26
CA PRO A 211 -37.25 4.66 17.81
C PRO A 211 -36.71 5.16 16.45
N LEU A 212 -37.61 5.66 15.63
CA LEU A 212 -37.29 6.41 14.41
C LEU A 212 -37.85 7.83 14.53
N SER A 213 -37.00 8.82 14.30
CA SER A 213 -37.37 10.24 14.26
C SER A 213 -36.62 10.93 13.13
N VAL A 214 -37.34 11.65 12.27
CA VAL A 214 -36.77 12.43 11.17
C VAL A 214 -37.46 13.80 11.11
N GLU A 215 -36.69 14.86 11.29
CA GLU A 215 -37.21 16.23 11.35
C GLU A 215 -37.36 16.85 9.95
N SER A 216 -38.47 17.57 9.73
CA SER A 216 -38.90 18.08 8.42
C SER A 216 -38.69 17.06 7.29
N LEU A 217 -39.23 15.84 7.40
CA LEU A 217 -39.05 14.77 6.42
C LEU A 217 -39.60 15.20 5.04
N TYR A 218 -40.80 15.79 5.03
CA TYR A 218 -41.47 16.32 3.84
C TYR A 218 -42.38 17.49 4.25
N GLU A 219 -42.37 18.60 3.49
CA GLU A 219 -43.19 19.81 3.75
C GLU A 219 -43.22 20.24 5.24
N ASP A 220 -42.03 20.30 5.86
CA ASP A 220 -41.81 20.63 7.27
C ASP A 220 -42.63 19.82 8.30
N ARG A 221 -43.09 18.63 7.89
CA ARG A 221 -43.62 17.62 8.80
C ARG A 221 -42.52 16.72 9.31
N ASP A 222 -42.38 16.66 10.63
CA ASP A 222 -41.62 15.61 11.30
C ASP A 222 -42.29 14.25 11.09
N PHE A 223 -41.48 13.20 11.03
CA PHE A 223 -41.94 11.82 11.15
C PHE A 223 -41.35 11.17 12.39
N ARG A 224 -42.21 10.58 13.23
CA ARG A 224 -41.84 9.85 14.44
C ARG A 224 -42.59 8.52 14.48
N SER A 225 -41.87 7.42 14.67
CA SER A 225 -42.40 6.06 14.78
C SER A 225 -41.48 5.18 15.65
N THR A 226 -41.87 3.94 15.92
CA THR A 226 -41.12 2.96 16.72
C THR A 226 -41.35 1.56 16.17
N ILE A 227 -40.30 0.74 16.08
CA ILE A 227 -40.38 -0.65 15.60
C ILE A 227 -39.78 -1.64 16.60
N SER A 228 -40.36 -2.84 16.69
CA SER A 228 -39.79 -3.96 17.43
C SER A 228 -38.84 -4.80 16.55
N ARG A 229 -37.87 -5.46 17.16
CA ARG A 229 -36.99 -6.41 16.48
C ARG A 229 -37.82 -7.51 15.81
N GLU A 230 -38.82 -8.04 16.50
CA GLU A 230 -39.77 -9.03 15.98
C GLU A 230 -40.40 -8.60 14.66
N LYS A 231 -40.88 -7.34 14.55
CA LYS A 231 -41.47 -6.83 13.31
C LYS A 231 -40.43 -6.63 12.21
N PHE A 232 -39.22 -6.19 12.54
CA PHE A 232 -38.11 -6.13 11.58
C PHE A 232 -37.73 -7.53 11.04
N GLU A 233 -37.73 -8.54 11.91
CA GLU A 233 -37.47 -9.93 11.52
C GLU A 233 -38.56 -10.49 10.59
N GLU A 234 -39.83 -10.18 10.87
CA GLU A 234 -40.98 -10.53 10.01
C GLU A 234 -40.91 -9.89 8.62
N LEU A 235 -40.54 -8.60 8.54
CA LEU A 235 -40.40 -7.86 7.28
C LEU A 235 -39.27 -8.39 6.36
N CYS A 236 -38.40 -9.25 6.88
CA CYS A 236 -37.21 -9.78 6.23
C CYS A 236 -37.23 -11.33 6.11
N ASP A 237 -38.36 -12.00 6.33
CA ASP A 237 -38.39 -13.46 6.50
C ASP A 237 -37.82 -14.25 5.30
N ASP A 238 -38.10 -13.81 4.08
CA ASP A 238 -37.55 -14.37 2.86
C ASP A 238 -36.03 -14.14 2.69
N LEU A 239 -35.47 -13.09 3.30
CA LEU A 239 -34.02 -12.82 3.28
C LEU A 239 -33.27 -13.85 4.14
N TRP A 240 -33.89 -14.35 5.22
CA TRP A 240 -33.26 -15.30 6.15
C TRP A 240 -33.06 -16.70 5.57
N GLU A 241 -33.96 -17.17 4.69
CA GLU A 241 -33.74 -18.44 3.99
C GLU A 241 -32.79 -18.29 2.80
N GLN A 242 -32.79 -17.13 2.13
CA GLN A 242 -31.83 -16.80 1.08
C GLN A 242 -30.40 -16.67 1.60
N SER A 243 -30.20 -16.12 2.80
CA SER A 243 -28.87 -15.94 3.39
C SER A 243 -28.15 -17.25 3.71
N LEU A 244 -28.90 -18.35 3.93
CA LEU A 244 -28.32 -19.68 4.14
C LEU A 244 -27.91 -20.37 2.82
N LEU A 245 -28.35 -19.89 1.65
CA LEU A 245 -28.08 -20.54 0.36
C LEU A 245 -26.57 -20.68 0.05
N PRO A 246 -25.70 -19.66 0.24
CA PRO A 246 -24.27 -19.83 0.02
C PRO A 246 -23.64 -20.98 0.81
N VAL A 247 -24.02 -21.17 2.08
CA VAL A 247 -23.49 -22.26 2.93
C VAL A 247 -24.05 -23.61 2.46
N LYS A 248 -25.36 -23.70 2.24
CA LYS A 248 -26.05 -24.88 1.71
C LYS A 248 -25.44 -25.34 0.37
N GLU A 249 -25.13 -24.40 -0.52
CA GLU A 249 -24.52 -24.66 -1.82
C GLU A 249 -23.03 -25.07 -1.68
N VAL A 250 -22.22 -24.41 -0.84
CA VAL A 250 -20.79 -24.76 -0.66
C VAL A 250 -20.60 -26.18 -0.12
N LEU A 251 -21.38 -26.57 0.89
CA LEU A 251 -21.36 -27.93 1.45
C LEU A 251 -21.70 -28.97 0.37
N LYS A 252 -22.82 -28.75 -0.34
CA LYS A 252 -23.30 -29.63 -1.42
C LYS A 252 -22.29 -29.84 -2.55
N HIS A 253 -21.56 -28.80 -2.97
CA HIS A 253 -20.57 -28.92 -4.05
C HIS A 253 -19.22 -29.47 -3.58
N SER A 254 -18.97 -29.48 -2.27
CA SER A 254 -17.73 -30.01 -1.67
C SER A 254 -17.86 -31.47 -1.21
N ASP A 255 -19.08 -32.04 -1.28
CA ASP A 255 -19.45 -33.35 -0.72
C ASP A 255 -19.13 -33.47 0.78
N LEU A 256 -19.42 -32.40 1.55
CA LEU A 256 -19.20 -32.30 2.99
C LEU A 256 -20.52 -32.09 3.76
N MET A 257 -20.58 -32.67 4.96
CA MET A 257 -21.65 -32.45 5.94
C MET A 257 -21.30 -31.31 6.89
N VAL A 258 -22.28 -30.85 7.68
CA VAL A 258 -22.10 -29.81 8.71
C VAL A 258 -21.10 -30.24 9.80
N ASP A 259 -21.01 -31.54 10.07
CA ASP A 259 -20.10 -32.12 11.07
C ASP A 259 -18.63 -32.19 10.59
N ASP A 260 -18.38 -32.16 9.27
CA ASP A 260 -17.02 -32.13 8.70
C ASP A 260 -16.36 -30.74 8.79
N ILE A 261 -17.14 -29.70 9.09
CA ILE A 261 -16.68 -28.33 9.22
C ILE A 261 -16.19 -28.09 10.65
N TYR A 262 -14.92 -27.70 10.80
CA TYR A 262 -14.34 -27.33 12.09
C TYR A 262 -15.05 -26.09 12.67
N ALA A 263 -15.09 -25.00 11.91
CA ALA A 263 -15.64 -23.71 12.33
C ALA A 263 -16.40 -23.01 11.18
N LEU A 264 -17.40 -22.20 11.51
CA LEU A 264 -18.02 -21.22 10.60
C LEU A 264 -17.84 -19.83 11.19
N GLU A 265 -16.83 -19.12 10.70
CA GLU A 265 -16.48 -17.77 11.17
C GLU A 265 -17.38 -16.73 10.49
N LEU A 266 -17.98 -15.84 11.29
CA LEU A 266 -18.76 -14.71 10.79
C LEU A 266 -17.88 -13.49 10.51
N ILE A 267 -18.04 -12.90 9.31
CA ILE A 267 -17.45 -11.63 8.88
C ILE A 267 -18.51 -10.76 8.17
N GLY A 268 -18.24 -9.47 7.99
CA GLY A 268 -19.16 -8.52 7.38
C GLY A 268 -20.25 -8.03 8.34
N GLY A 269 -20.44 -6.71 8.42
CA GLY A 269 -21.19 -6.07 9.50
C GLY A 269 -22.68 -6.43 9.63
N ALA A 270 -23.35 -7.00 8.61
CA ALA A 270 -24.75 -7.41 8.72
C ALA A 270 -24.92 -8.77 9.43
N THR A 271 -23.85 -9.57 9.58
CA THR A 271 -23.86 -10.77 10.43
C THR A 271 -24.14 -10.46 11.90
N ARG A 272 -24.01 -9.19 12.32
CA ARG A 272 -24.38 -8.73 13.67
C ARG A 272 -25.89 -8.74 13.96
N VAL A 273 -26.75 -9.00 12.97
CA VAL A 273 -28.22 -9.12 13.16
C VAL A 273 -28.57 -10.44 13.88
N PRO A 274 -29.26 -10.40 15.04
CA PRO A 274 -29.51 -11.61 15.86
C PRO A 274 -30.26 -12.73 15.14
N LYS A 275 -31.25 -12.41 14.30
CA LYS A 275 -32.03 -13.40 13.55
C LYS A 275 -31.21 -14.19 12.54
N LEU A 276 -30.26 -13.53 11.90
CA LEU A 276 -29.32 -14.16 10.98
C LEU A 276 -28.40 -15.13 11.72
N GLN A 277 -27.90 -14.73 12.90
CA GLN A 277 -27.13 -15.63 13.77
C GLN A 277 -27.96 -16.83 14.22
N ALA A 278 -29.21 -16.61 14.66
CA ALA A 278 -30.13 -17.69 15.04
C ALA A 278 -30.39 -18.69 13.91
N LYS A 279 -30.53 -18.21 12.67
CA LYS A 279 -30.70 -19.04 11.46
C LYS A 279 -29.44 -19.83 11.09
N VAL A 280 -28.25 -19.27 11.30
CA VAL A 280 -26.98 -19.99 11.12
C VAL A 280 -26.77 -21.02 12.24
N GLN A 281 -27.11 -20.70 13.50
CA GLN A 281 -27.10 -21.64 14.65
C GLN A 281 -28.05 -22.83 14.40
N GLU A 282 -29.29 -22.54 13.98
CA GLU A 282 -30.30 -23.53 13.59
C GLU A 282 -29.76 -24.46 12.47
N PHE A 283 -29.20 -23.89 11.40
CA PHE A 283 -28.66 -24.65 10.28
C PHE A 283 -27.43 -25.51 10.64
N LEU A 284 -26.54 -25.00 11.51
CA LEU A 284 -25.35 -25.71 11.95
C LEU A 284 -25.63 -26.76 13.06
N GLY A 285 -26.80 -26.72 13.70
CA GLY A 285 -27.07 -27.49 14.92
C GLY A 285 -26.21 -27.07 16.13
N ARG A 286 -25.55 -25.91 16.06
CA ARG A 286 -24.58 -25.40 17.06
C ARG A 286 -25.20 -24.28 17.90
N LYS A 287 -24.90 -24.28 19.20
CA LYS A 287 -25.33 -23.20 20.11
C LYS A 287 -24.52 -21.92 19.92
N ASP A 288 -23.23 -22.08 19.69
CA ASP A 288 -22.28 -20.98 19.57
C ASP A 288 -21.82 -20.84 18.11
N LEU A 289 -21.41 -19.63 17.73
CA LEU A 289 -20.90 -19.30 16.40
C LEU A 289 -19.47 -18.78 16.50
N ASP A 290 -18.61 -19.18 15.57
CA ASP A 290 -17.22 -18.78 15.57
C ASP A 290 -17.08 -17.30 15.15
N LYS A 291 -16.32 -16.55 15.96
CA LYS A 291 -16.13 -15.09 15.86
C LYS A 291 -14.69 -14.75 16.26
N HIS A 292 -13.72 -15.51 15.74
CA HIS A 292 -12.29 -15.30 16.04
C HIS A 292 -11.65 -14.16 15.23
N LEU A 293 -12.36 -13.68 14.21
CA LEU A 293 -12.00 -12.53 13.39
C LEU A 293 -12.82 -11.31 13.82
N ASP A 294 -12.23 -10.12 13.74
CA ASP A 294 -13.05 -8.92 13.68
C ASP A 294 -13.81 -8.87 12.34
N ALA A 295 -15.11 -8.61 12.42
CA ALA A 295 -16.01 -8.71 11.28
C ALA A 295 -15.87 -7.56 10.26
N ASP A 296 -15.25 -6.43 10.62
CA ASP A 296 -15.03 -5.30 9.72
C ASP A 296 -13.55 -5.19 9.28
N GLU A 297 -12.59 -5.51 10.16
CA GLU A 297 -11.16 -5.30 9.89
C GLU A 297 -10.43 -6.51 9.27
N ALA A 298 -10.86 -7.76 9.53
CA ALA A 298 -10.02 -8.94 9.22
C ALA A 298 -9.69 -9.11 7.73
N ILE A 299 -10.59 -8.70 6.83
CA ILE A 299 -10.36 -8.71 5.38
C ILE A 299 -9.23 -7.73 5.02
N ALA A 300 -9.22 -6.53 5.61
CA ALA A 300 -8.23 -5.49 5.35
C ALA A 300 -6.86 -5.86 5.94
N LEU A 301 -6.82 -6.31 7.20
CA LEU A 301 -5.58 -6.72 7.87
C LEU A 301 -4.88 -7.88 7.15
N GLY A 302 -5.63 -8.92 6.77
CA GLY A 302 -5.09 -10.03 5.99
C GLY A 302 -4.66 -9.63 4.57
N SER A 303 -5.31 -8.63 3.97
CA SER A 303 -4.89 -8.06 2.68
C SER A 303 -3.62 -7.21 2.79
N ALA A 304 -3.42 -6.51 3.91
CA ALA A 304 -2.15 -5.84 4.23
C ALA A 304 -1.02 -6.86 4.45
N LEU A 305 -1.30 -8.00 5.08
CA LEU A 305 -0.35 -9.14 5.13
C LEU A 305 -0.04 -9.67 3.72
N HIS A 306 -1.00 -9.68 2.79
CA HIS A 306 -0.73 -10.04 1.39
C HIS A 306 0.19 -9.01 0.70
N ALA A 307 -0.07 -7.71 0.86
CA ALA A 307 0.79 -6.65 0.33
C ALA A 307 2.22 -6.74 0.88
N ALA A 308 2.37 -6.99 2.19
CA ALA A 308 3.67 -7.20 2.83
C ALA A 308 4.40 -8.46 2.34
N ASN A 309 3.69 -9.54 1.98
CA ASN A 309 4.27 -10.72 1.32
C ASN A 309 4.68 -10.47 -0.15
N LEU A 310 4.14 -9.42 -0.79
CA LEU A 310 4.43 -9.05 -2.18
C LEU A 310 5.48 -7.93 -2.31
N SER A 311 5.87 -7.28 -1.20
CA SER A 311 6.84 -6.18 -1.19
C SER A 311 8.27 -6.70 -1.03
N ASP A 312 9.16 -6.35 -1.96
CA ASP A 312 10.59 -6.66 -1.86
C ASP A 312 11.28 -5.98 -0.65
N GLY A 313 10.67 -4.92 -0.10
CA GLY A 313 11.16 -4.18 1.05
C GLY A 313 10.80 -4.77 2.41
N ILE A 314 9.79 -5.65 2.50
CA ILE A 314 9.25 -6.16 3.77
C ILE A 314 9.56 -7.66 3.92
N LYS A 315 10.15 -8.05 5.04
CA LYS A 315 10.43 -9.46 5.36
C LYS A 315 9.62 -9.90 6.57
N LEU A 316 8.54 -10.64 6.30
CA LEU A 316 7.69 -11.21 7.35
C LEU A 316 8.33 -12.44 7.98
N ASN A 317 8.38 -12.45 9.31
CA ASN A 317 8.91 -13.57 10.12
C ASN A 317 7.95 -14.77 10.18
N ARG A 318 6.66 -14.57 9.87
CA ARG A 318 5.65 -15.62 9.68
C ARG A 318 5.15 -15.54 8.25
N LYS A 319 5.12 -16.68 7.56
CA LYS A 319 4.60 -16.82 6.20
C LYS A 319 3.41 -17.78 6.23
N LEU A 320 2.37 -17.44 5.50
CA LEU A 320 1.18 -18.26 5.32
C LEU A 320 0.97 -18.47 3.81
N GLY A 321 1.06 -19.71 3.35
CA GLY A 321 0.85 -20.06 1.95
C GLY A 321 -0.60 -19.83 1.54
N MET A 322 -0.82 -19.01 0.51
CA MET A 322 -2.14 -18.76 -0.06
C MET A 322 -2.33 -19.53 -1.36
N ILE A 323 -3.40 -20.34 -1.44
CA ILE A 323 -3.80 -21.03 -2.67
C ILE A 323 -5.26 -20.68 -2.98
N ASP A 324 -5.45 -19.59 -3.72
CA ASP A 324 -6.75 -19.15 -4.24
C ASP A 324 -7.09 -19.86 -5.58
N GLY A 325 -8.36 -19.88 -5.96
CA GLY A 325 -8.89 -20.52 -7.17
C GLY A 325 -9.81 -19.58 -7.96
N SER A 326 -9.92 -19.80 -9.27
CA SER A 326 -10.75 -18.91 -10.11
C SER A 326 -12.24 -19.05 -9.78
N PRO A 327 -12.97 -17.98 -9.42
CA PRO A 327 -14.40 -18.07 -9.06
C PRO A 327 -15.32 -18.47 -10.23
N TYR A 328 -14.82 -18.43 -11.46
CA TYR A 328 -15.51 -18.75 -12.70
C TYR A 328 -14.69 -19.73 -13.54
N GLY A 329 -15.34 -20.43 -14.47
CA GLY A 329 -14.66 -21.10 -15.57
C GLY A 329 -14.51 -20.18 -16.79
N PHE A 330 -13.47 -20.40 -17.59
CA PHE A 330 -13.20 -19.64 -18.82
C PHE A 330 -13.08 -20.57 -20.03
N MET A 331 -13.91 -20.30 -21.03
CA MET A 331 -13.94 -20.95 -22.35
C MET A 331 -13.14 -20.13 -23.37
N VAL A 332 -12.59 -20.81 -24.37
CA VAL A 332 -12.04 -20.22 -25.60
C VAL A 332 -12.86 -20.73 -26.77
N GLU A 333 -13.22 -19.83 -27.69
CA GLU A 333 -13.77 -20.14 -29.01
C GLU A 333 -12.85 -19.55 -30.10
N LEU A 334 -12.57 -20.32 -31.15
CA LEU A 334 -11.70 -19.93 -32.28
C LEU A 334 -12.54 -19.82 -33.55
N VAL A 335 -12.54 -18.63 -34.17
CA VAL A 335 -13.43 -18.30 -35.29
C VAL A 335 -12.60 -17.92 -36.52
N GLY A 336 -12.85 -18.56 -37.67
CA GLY A 336 -12.08 -18.33 -38.88
C GLY A 336 -12.67 -19.06 -40.09
N SER A 337 -12.33 -18.61 -41.30
CA SER A 337 -13.01 -19.05 -42.55
C SER A 337 -13.01 -20.56 -42.82
N ASP A 338 -12.00 -21.29 -42.34
CA ASP A 338 -11.89 -22.76 -42.48
C ASP A 338 -11.92 -23.50 -41.12
N LEU A 339 -12.27 -22.82 -40.01
CA LEU A 339 -12.35 -23.44 -38.69
C LEU A 339 -13.74 -24.08 -38.48
N VAL A 340 -13.76 -25.41 -38.37
CA VAL A 340 -14.96 -26.16 -37.99
C VAL A 340 -15.08 -26.18 -36.48
N LYS A 341 -16.27 -25.84 -35.94
CA LYS A 341 -16.54 -25.84 -34.50
C LYS A 341 -16.52 -27.27 -33.94
N ASP A 342 -15.54 -27.54 -33.08
CA ASP A 342 -15.17 -28.84 -32.52
C ASP A 342 -14.40 -28.68 -31.19
N GLU A 343 -13.97 -29.78 -30.56
CA GLU A 343 -13.21 -29.75 -29.29
C GLU A 343 -11.81 -29.09 -29.38
N ASN A 344 -11.30 -28.84 -30.59
CA ASN A 344 -10.03 -28.14 -30.81
C ASN A 344 -10.21 -26.62 -30.94
N THR A 345 -11.42 -26.18 -31.30
CA THR A 345 -11.79 -24.79 -31.56
C THR A 345 -12.72 -24.18 -30.51
N GLU A 346 -13.51 -24.97 -29.79
CA GLU A 346 -14.25 -24.56 -28.59
C GLU A 346 -13.88 -25.48 -27.41
N PHE A 347 -13.27 -24.91 -26.35
CA PHE A 347 -12.83 -25.70 -25.20
C PHE A 347 -12.75 -24.90 -23.89
N LEU A 348 -12.87 -25.62 -22.78
CA LEU A 348 -12.60 -25.11 -21.43
C LEU A 348 -11.09 -24.90 -21.25
N LEU A 349 -10.67 -23.64 -21.10
CA LEU A 349 -9.28 -23.25 -20.84
C LEU A 349 -8.96 -23.32 -19.35
N VAL A 350 -9.86 -22.78 -18.52
CA VAL A 350 -9.75 -22.75 -17.06
C VAL A 350 -11.04 -23.29 -16.45
N PRO A 351 -11.02 -24.46 -15.77
CA PRO A 351 -12.15 -24.90 -14.97
C PRO A 351 -12.35 -24.02 -13.73
N ARG A 352 -13.58 -23.92 -13.25
CA ARG A 352 -13.89 -23.24 -11.98
C ARG A 352 -13.07 -23.82 -10.80
N MET A 353 -12.69 -22.96 -9.85
CA MET A 353 -11.78 -23.20 -8.72
C MET A 353 -10.36 -23.71 -9.11
N LYS A 354 -9.96 -23.60 -10.38
CA LYS A 354 -8.56 -23.87 -10.77
C LYS A 354 -7.62 -22.89 -10.06
N LYS A 355 -6.59 -23.44 -9.41
CA LYS A 355 -5.57 -22.69 -8.66
C LYS A 355 -4.95 -21.56 -9.49
N MET A 356 -4.84 -20.37 -8.91
CA MET A 356 -4.25 -19.18 -9.52
C MET A 356 -2.93 -18.80 -8.81
N PRO A 357 -1.96 -18.16 -9.50
CA PRO A 357 -1.92 -17.87 -10.94
C PRO A 357 -1.55 -19.12 -11.76
N ILE A 358 -1.89 -19.13 -13.05
CA ILE A 358 -1.56 -20.24 -13.95
C ILE A 358 -1.24 -19.73 -15.36
N LYS A 359 -0.29 -20.37 -16.05
CA LYS A 359 0.02 -20.18 -17.47
C LYS A 359 -0.39 -21.40 -18.27
N LEU A 360 -0.99 -21.19 -19.43
CA LEU A 360 -1.62 -22.20 -20.27
C LEU A 360 -1.25 -21.95 -21.73
N PHE A 361 -1.30 -22.99 -22.56
CA PHE A 361 -1.16 -22.82 -24.01
C PHE A 361 -2.01 -23.84 -24.76
N ARG A 362 -2.36 -23.48 -25.99
CA ARG A 362 -3.15 -24.28 -26.93
C ARG A 362 -2.54 -24.16 -28.31
N THR A 363 -2.46 -25.28 -29.01
CA THR A 363 -1.83 -25.37 -30.33
C THR A 363 -2.80 -26.00 -31.31
N ILE A 364 -3.11 -25.31 -32.40
CA ILE A 364 -3.94 -25.79 -33.51
C ILE A 364 -3.10 -25.91 -34.79
N THR A 365 -3.47 -26.81 -35.69
CA THR A 365 -2.96 -26.80 -37.07
C THR A 365 -3.86 -25.90 -37.91
N HIS A 366 -3.38 -24.71 -38.27
CA HIS A 366 -4.12 -23.74 -39.08
C HIS A 366 -3.17 -22.86 -39.89
N ASN A 367 -3.66 -22.32 -41.00
CA ASN A 367 -2.86 -21.68 -42.05
C ASN A 367 -3.36 -20.29 -42.47
N LYS A 368 -4.50 -19.83 -41.92
CA LYS A 368 -5.09 -18.51 -42.17
C LYS A 368 -5.16 -17.69 -40.88
N ASP A 369 -5.35 -16.38 -41.03
CA ASP A 369 -5.60 -15.47 -39.91
C ASP A 369 -7.00 -15.75 -39.31
N PHE A 370 -7.14 -15.63 -37.99
CA PHE A 370 -8.32 -16.09 -37.24
C PHE A 370 -8.56 -15.25 -35.98
N ASP A 371 -9.78 -15.32 -35.42
CA ASP A 371 -10.17 -14.66 -34.19
C ASP A 371 -10.20 -15.63 -32.99
N VAL A 372 -9.91 -15.11 -31.80
CA VAL A 372 -9.96 -15.81 -30.51
C VAL A 372 -10.95 -15.08 -29.61
N SER A 373 -11.99 -15.77 -29.15
CA SER A 373 -12.97 -15.23 -28.21
C SER A 373 -12.83 -15.88 -26.84
N LEU A 374 -12.93 -15.08 -25.77
CA LEU A 374 -12.97 -15.54 -24.39
C LEU A 374 -14.36 -15.32 -23.79
N SER A 375 -14.87 -16.36 -23.13
CA SER A 375 -16.18 -16.32 -22.48
C SER A 375 -16.21 -17.08 -21.14
N TYR A 376 -17.19 -16.78 -20.30
CA TYR A 376 -17.47 -17.53 -19.08
C TYR A 376 -18.05 -18.92 -19.41
N GLU A 377 -17.72 -19.91 -18.59
CA GLU A 377 -18.27 -21.28 -18.71
C GLU A 377 -19.78 -21.29 -18.45
N SER A 378 -20.56 -21.69 -19.46
CA SER A 378 -22.04 -21.65 -19.48
C SER A 378 -22.75 -22.59 -18.50
N ALA A 379 -22.00 -23.44 -17.79
CA ALA A 379 -22.52 -24.32 -16.74
C ALA A 379 -22.80 -23.59 -15.41
N TYR A 380 -22.42 -22.31 -15.29
CA TYR A 380 -22.55 -21.51 -14.07
C TYR A 380 -23.26 -20.17 -14.31
N GLU A 381 -23.72 -19.53 -13.24
CA GLU A 381 -24.23 -18.15 -13.30
C GLU A 381 -23.14 -17.19 -13.77
N LEU A 382 -23.50 -16.24 -14.64
CA LEU A 382 -22.62 -15.14 -15.04
C LEU A 382 -22.37 -14.19 -13.86
N PRO A 383 -21.29 -13.38 -13.88
CA PRO A 383 -21.08 -12.34 -12.87
C PRO A 383 -22.27 -11.38 -12.78
N ALA A 384 -22.53 -10.88 -11.57
CA ALA A 384 -23.70 -10.04 -11.31
C ALA A 384 -23.69 -8.76 -12.16
N GLY A 385 -24.72 -8.58 -13.00
CA GLY A 385 -24.83 -7.46 -13.95
C GLY A 385 -24.26 -7.75 -15.35
N VAL A 386 -23.64 -8.91 -15.59
CA VAL A 386 -23.10 -9.30 -16.90
C VAL A 386 -24.14 -10.08 -17.72
N PHE A 387 -24.54 -9.51 -18.86
CA PHE A 387 -25.55 -10.10 -19.76
C PHE A 387 -24.96 -10.96 -20.90
N SER A 388 -23.64 -10.88 -21.12
CA SER A 388 -22.92 -11.62 -22.17
C SER A 388 -21.92 -12.58 -21.55
N ALA A 389 -21.95 -13.86 -21.96
CA ALA A 389 -20.89 -14.79 -21.60
C ALA A 389 -19.52 -14.37 -22.17
N LYS A 390 -19.50 -13.75 -23.37
CA LYS A 390 -18.28 -13.23 -24.01
C LYS A 390 -17.83 -11.93 -23.36
N PHE A 391 -16.55 -11.85 -22.97
CA PHE A 391 -15.95 -10.67 -22.33
C PHE A 391 -14.66 -10.17 -23.00
N ALA A 392 -14.05 -10.94 -23.92
CA ALA A 392 -12.94 -10.47 -24.74
C ALA A 392 -12.94 -11.15 -26.11
N GLU A 393 -12.39 -10.48 -27.13
CA GLU A 393 -12.20 -11.02 -28.47
C GLU A 393 -10.94 -10.42 -29.10
N PHE A 394 -10.15 -11.23 -29.80
CA PHE A 394 -8.85 -10.84 -30.35
C PHE A 394 -8.70 -11.33 -31.79
N SER A 395 -8.22 -10.49 -32.70
CA SER A 395 -7.79 -10.92 -34.04
C SER A 395 -6.31 -11.31 -34.05
N ILE A 396 -6.01 -12.50 -34.58
CA ILE A 396 -4.67 -13.07 -34.71
C ILE A 396 -4.26 -13.02 -36.18
N SER A 397 -3.25 -12.20 -36.49
CA SER A 397 -2.86 -11.90 -37.87
C SER A 397 -1.39 -12.14 -38.21
N GLY A 398 -1.13 -12.38 -39.50
CA GLY A 398 0.18 -12.74 -40.05
C GLY A 398 0.45 -14.24 -40.13
N LEU A 399 -0.52 -15.10 -39.82
CA LEU A 399 -0.38 -16.56 -39.97
C LEU A 399 -0.49 -16.96 -41.45
N THR A 400 -1.31 -16.24 -42.22
CA THR A 400 -1.45 -16.41 -43.68
C THR A 400 -0.13 -16.08 -44.38
N GLU A 401 0.41 -14.87 -44.15
CA GLU A 401 1.72 -14.43 -44.67
C GLU A 401 2.84 -15.40 -44.28
N THR A 402 2.87 -15.84 -43.02
CA THR A 402 3.86 -16.81 -42.53
C THR A 402 3.70 -18.17 -43.23
N THR A 403 2.47 -18.63 -43.46
CA THR A 403 2.21 -19.90 -44.14
C THR A 403 2.68 -19.83 -45.59
N GLU A 404 2.33 -18.79 -46.34
CA GLU A 404 2.78 -18.60 -47.72
C GLU A 404 4.32 -18.57 -47.80
N ARG A 405 4.96 -17.79 -46.92
CA ARG A 405 6.42 -17.64 -46.85
C ARG A 405 7.18 -18.93 -46.55
N TYR A 406 6.61 -19.82 -45.73
CA TYR A 406 7.27 -21.07 -45.31
C TYR A 406 6.77 -22.33 -46.05
N SER A 407 5.67 -22.28 -46.79
CA SER A 407 5.18 -23.40 -47.62
C SER A 407 6.16 -23.79 -48.75
N VAL A 408 7.02 -22.86 -49.17
CA VAL A 408 8.11 -23.09 -50.14
C VAL A 408 9.39 -23.65 -49.51
N ARG A 409 9.28 -24.36 -48.37
CA ARG A 409 10.37 -25.03 -47.66
C ARG A 409 10.02 -26.51 -47.42
N ASN A 410 11.04 -27.30 -47.09
CA ASN A 410 10.88 -28.71 -46.72
C ASN A 410 10.27 -28.83 -45.31
N LEU A 411 8.97 -28.53 -45.18
CA LEU A 411 8.22 -28.68 -43.94
C LEU A 411 8.17 -30.16 -43.52
N THR A 412 8.43 -30.44 -42.24
CA THR A 412 8.37 -31.79 -41.66
C THR A 412 7.04 -32.09 -40.95
N SER A 413 6.23 -31.07 -40.70
CA SER A 413 4.83 -31.18 -40.30
C SER A 413 4.07 -29.91 -40.73
N PRO A 414 2.72 -29.92 -40.78
CA PRO A 414 1.93 -28.72 -41.03
C PRO A 414 2.25 -27.60 -40.03
N ILE A 415 2.13 -26.34 -40.47
CA ILE A 415 2.33 -25.17 -39.62
C ILE A 415 1.24 -25.12 -38.53
N LYS A 416 1.64 -24.76 -37.31
CA LYS A 416 0.76 -24.76 -36.13
C LYS A 416 0.72 -23.39 -35.49
N ALA A 417 -0.46 -22.87 -35.19
CA ALA A 417 -0.62 -21.68 -34.36
C ALA A 417 -0.64 -22.08 -32.89
N THR A 418 0.22 -21.48 -32.06
CA THR A 418 0.24 -21.69 -30.60
C THR A 418 -0.11 -20.38 -29.88
N MET A 419 -1.18 -20.43 -29.11
CA MET A 419 -1.67 -19.33 -28.26
C MET A 419 -1.21 -19.58 -26.83
N HIS A 420 -0.69 -18.55 -26.16
CA HIS A 420 -0.27 -18.60 -24.76
C HIS A 420 -1.18 -17.71 -23.94
N PHE A 421 -1.85 -18.26 -22.95
CA PHE A 421 -2.75 -17.57 -22.05
C PHE A 421 -2.17 -17.53 -20.63
N SER A 422 -2.51 -16.51 -19.85
CA SER A 422 -2.25 -16.52 -18.42
C SER A 422 -3.46 -16.04 -17.61
N LEU A 423 -3.61 -16.61 -16.43
CA LEU A 423 -4.55 -16.19 -15.39
C LEU A 423 -3.72 -15.67 -14.22
N SER A 424 -3.81 -14.37 -14.00
CA SER A 424 -3.03 -13.61 -13.02
C SER A 424 -3.48 -13.86 -11.57
N ARG A 425 -2.68 -13.38 -10.60
CA ARG A 425 -3.03 -13.42 -9.16
C ARG A 425 -4.33 -12.67 -8.87
N SER A 426 -4.55 -11.55 -9.56
CA SER A 426 -5.78 -10.74 -9.51
C SER A 426 -7.04 -11.42 -10.08
N GLY A 427 -6.92 -12.63 -10.66
CA GLY A 427 -8.02 -13.34 -11.30
C GLY A 427 -8.36 -12.88 -12.72
N LEU A 428 -7.49 -12.07 -13.36
CA LEU A 428 -7.65 -11.65 -14.75
C LEU A 428 -7.02 -12.65 -15.73
N ILE A 429 -7.78 -13.03 -16.76
CA ILE A 429 -7.33 -13.88 -17.88
C ILE A 429 -6.89 -13.01 -19.08
N SER A 430 -5.75 -13.36 -19.68
CA SER A 430 -5.19 -12.70 -20.87
C SER A 430 -4.72 -13.71 -21.92
N LEU A 431 -4.73 -13.29 -23.18
CA LEU A 431 -3.96 -13.91 -24.26
C LEU A 431 -2.62 -13.17 -24.38
N ASP A 432 -1.56 -13.74 -23.80
CA ASP A 432 -0.25 -13.08 -23.63
C ASP A 432 0.50 -12.94 -24.96
N ARG A 433 0.41 -13.95 -25.84
CA ARG A 433 1.03 -13.98 -27.17
C ARG A 433 0.47 -15.12 -28.04
N ALA A 434 0.69 -15.01 -29.35
CA ALA A 434 0.48 -16.07 -30.32
C ALA A 434 1.72 -16.23 -31.20
N GLU A 435 2.03 -17.45 -31.62
CA GLU A 435 3.20 -17.78 -32.45
C GLU A 435 2.88 -18.86 -33.48
N ALA A 436 3.35 -18.70 -34.71
CA ALA A 436 3.38 -19.77 -35.71
C ALA A 436 4.62 -20.63 -35.50
N VAL A 437 4.39 -21.92 -35.23
CA VAL A 437 5.42 -22.95 -35.07
C VAL A 437 5.59 -23.67 -36.40
N ILE A 438 6.80 -23.59 -36.96
CA ILE A 438 7.17 -24.14 -38.27
C ILE A 438 8.28 -25.16 -38.06
N GLU A 439 7.99 -26.43 -38.34
CA GLU A 439 8.97 -27.51 -38.29
C GLU A 439 9.45 -27.82 -39.72
N LEU A 440 10.75 -27.71 -39.98
CA LEU A 440 11.32 -27.94 -41.31
C LEU A 440 12.67 -28.67 -41.25
N SER A 441 13.05 -29.31 -42.36
CA SER A 441 14.31 -30.05 -42.47
C SER A 441 15.30 -29.38 -43.43
N GLU A 442 16.46 -29.00 -42.91
CA GLU A 442 17.57 -28.42 -43.66
C GLU A 442 18.76 -29.37 -43.70
N TRP A 443 19.44 -29.44 -44.85
CA TRP A 443 20.72 -30.13 -44.95
C TRP A 443 21.79 -29.30 -44.24
N VAL A 444 22.45 -29.90 -43.25
CA VAL A 444 23.56 -29.29 -42.52
C VAL A 444 24.80 -30.13 -42.79
N GLU A 445 25.89 -29.48 -43.16
CA GLU A 445 27.20 -30.12 -43.28
C GLU A 445 27.78 -30.36 -41.88
N VAL A 446 28.14 -31.61 -41.59
CA VAL A 446 28.65 -32.06 -40.29
C VAL A 446 29.97 -32.79 -40.53
N PRO A 447 31.08 -32.47 -39.84
CA PRO A 447 32.33 -33.19 -40.02
C PRO A 447 32.19 -34.66 -39.63
N LYS A 448 32.63 -35.59 -40.48
CA LYS A 448 32.58 -37.03 -40.17
C LYS A 448 33.40 -37.36 -38.92
N LYS A 449 32.74 -37.96 -37.92
CA LYS A 449 33.45 -38.62 -36.80
C LYS A 449 33.85 -40.04 -37.21
N ASN A 450 35.14 -40.25 -37.44
CA ASN A 450 35.70 -41.58 -37.66
C ASN A 450 35.44 -42.48 -36.44
N LYS A 451 34.62 -43.51 -36.67
CA LYS A 451 34.45 -44.72 -35.84
C LYS A 451 35.24 -45.84 -36.54
N THR A 452 36.02 -46.70 -35.88
CA THR A 452 36.33 -46.87 -34.45
C THR A 452 37.69 -47.56 -34.33
N ILE A 453 38.41 -47.37 -33.23
CA ILE A 453 39.29 -48.42 -32.71
C ILE A 453 38.96 -48.61 -31.22
N GLU A 454 38.30 -49.72 -30.90
CA GLU A 454 38.23 -50.22 -29.53
C GLU A 454 39.46 -51.10 -29.28
N ILE A 455 40.25 -50.79 -28.25
CA ILE A 455 41.20 -51.74 -27.66
C ILE A 455 40.88 -51.81 -26.17
N ASN A 456 40.24 -52.92 -25.77
CA ASN A 456 40.05 -53.24 -24.36
C ASN A 456 41.36 -53.79 -23.78
N ALA A 457 41.93 -53.08 -22.81
CA ALA A 457 42.98 -53.59 -21.96
C ALA A 457 42.77 -53.10 -20.51
N ASN A 458 42.23 -53.96 -19.65
CA ASN A 458 42.26 -53.75 -18.20
C ASN A 458 43.72 -53.80 -17.71
N VAL A 459 44.06 -53.02 -16.68
CA VAL A 459 44.79 -53.47 -15.46
C VAL A 459 45.07 -52.30 -14.49
N LEU A 460 44.78 -52.53 -13.19
CA LEU A 460 45.19 -51.79 -11.98
C LEU A 460 44.71 -50.33 -11.73
N ASN A 461 43.86 -50.19 -10.69
CA ASN A 461 44.06 -49.44 -9.42
C ASN A 461 44.88 -48.11 -9.45
N VAL A 462 44.50 -47.05 -8.71
CA VAL A 462 44.62 -46.97 -7.23
C VAL A 462 43.78 -45.80 -6.64
N THR A 463 43.08 -46.09 -5.53
CA THR A 463 42.47 -45.27 -4.43
C THR A 463 42.00 -43.79 -4.56
N GLU A 464 40.84 -43.56 -3.92
CA GLU A 464 40.48 -42.46 -2.99
C GLU A 464 39.88 -41.10 -3.44
N ASN A 465 38.62 -40.90 -2.99
CA ASN A 465 38.11 -39.77 -2.17
C ASN A 465 38.45 -38.29 -2.54
N LEU A 466 37.45 -37.51 -2.99
CA LEU A 466 36.72 -36.54 -2.12
C LEU A 466 35.61 -35.74 -2.85
N ASN A 467 34.83 -34.99 -2.05
CA ASN A 467 33.65 -34.17 -2.43
C ASN A 467 33.99 -32.80 -3.04
N VAL A 468 32.91 -32.06 -3.39
CA VAL A 468 32.70 -30.59 -3.57
C VAL A 468 32.32 -30.26 -5.01
N SER A 469 31.04 -30.03 -5.38
CA SER A 469 30.01 -29.05 -4.95
C SER A 469 30.03 -27.73 -5.73
N THR A 470 28.84 -27.16 -6.00
CA THR A 470 28.55 -25.79 -6.50
C THR A 470 29.10 -25.43 -7.89
N GLU A 471 28.28 -25.10 -8.89
CA GLU A 471 27.45 -23.89 -9.08
C GLU A 471 28.25 -22.62 -9.38
N GLY A 472 27.78 -21.83 -10.36
CA GLY A 472 28.23 -20.47 -10.65
C GLY A 472 28.79 -20.26 -12.06
N SER A 473 28.11 -19.42 -12.86
CA SER A 473 28.64 -18.82 -14.10
C SER A 473 27.86 -17.54 -14.42
N PRO A 474 28.40 -16.34 -14.12
CA PRO A 474 27.81 -15.06 -14.52
C PRO A 474 28.24 -14.63 -15.95
N HIS A 475 27.68 -13.51 -16.41
CA HIS A 475 27.92 -12.90 -17.73
C HIS A 475 29.28 -12.20 -17.89
N ILE A 476 29.64 -11.92 -19.16
CA ILE A 476 30.19 -10.65 -19.75
C ILE A 476 30.91 -11.04 -21.08
N GLU A 477 30.43 -10.67 -22.27
CA GLU A 477 30.68 -9.40 -23.00
C GLU A 477 32.18 -9.17 -23.31
N SER A 478 32.64 -9.37 -24.57
CA SER A 478 32.79 -8.34 -25.65
C SER A 478 33.93 -7.33 -25.35
N LEU A 479 34.90 -7.01 -26.24
CA LEU A 479 34.85 -6.52 -27.63
C LEU A 479 36.25 -6.61 -28.33
N ASN A 480 36.31 -6.31 -29.65
CA ASN A 480 37.39 -5.66 -30.43
C ASN A 480 38.84 -6.26 -30.43
N THR A 481 39.40 -6.74 -31.55
CA THR A 481 39.98 -6.04 -32.74
C THR A 481 41.25 -5.21 -32.47
N ASP A 482 42.38 -5.59 -33.11
CA ASP A 482 43.07 -4.77 -34.14
C ASP A 482 44.21 -5.59 -34.84
N ASN A 483 44.86 -5.01 -35.86
CA ASN A 483 45.54 -5.73 -36.95
C ASN A 483 47.05 -5.43 -37.10
N GLU A 484 47.82 -6.40 -37.63
CA GLU A 484 49.12 -6.24 -38.35
C GLU A 484 50.33 -5.70 -37.55
N THR A 485 51.63 -5.92 -37.86
CA THR A 485 52.43 -6.74 -38.82
C THR A 485 53.85 -6.95 -38.19
N HIS A 486 54.88 -7.64 -38.70
CA HIS A 486 55.19 -8.35 -39.97
C HIS A 486 56.32 -9.40 -39.73
N SER A 487 56.31 -10.52 -40.47
CA SER A 487 57.47 -11.42 -40.82
C SER A 487 58.34 -12.03 -39.68
N SER A 488 59.11 -13.11 -39.89
CA SER A 488 59.58 -13.78 -41.12
C SER A 488 59.54 -15.31 -41.10
N ASP A 489 59.80 -15.91 -42.25
CA ASP A 489 59.43 -17.27 -42.65
C ASP A 489 60.29 -18.42 -42.08
N VAL A 490 59.63 -19.54 -41.79
CA VAL A 490 60.21 -20.88 -41.96
C VAL A 490 59.21 -21.73 -42.74
N ASN A 491 59.62 -22.19 -43.93
CA ASN A 491 58.77 -22.98 -44.80
C ASN A 491 58.89 -24.47 -44.44
N THR A 492 57.79 -25.14 -44.12
CA THR A 492 57.71 -26.61 -44.09
C THR A 492 56.28 -27.01 -44.43
N GLU A 493 56.10 -27.76 -45.51
CA GLU A 493 54.78 -28.16 -46.00
C GLU A 493 54.14 -29.18 -45.05
N ALA A 494 52.90 -28.92 -44.66
CA ALA A 494 52.05 -29.84 -43.90
C ALA A 494 50.65 -29.83 -44.53
N ASP A 495 50.06 -31.02 -44.69
CA ASP A 495 48.97 -31.24 -45.63
C ASP A 495 47.67 -30.47 -45.34
N LYS A 496 46.96 -30.13 -46.41
CA LYS A 496 45.53 -29.83 -46.35
C LYS A 496 44.77 -31.08 -45.92
N VAL A 497 44.49 -31.21 -44.63
CA VAL A 497 43.50 -32.16 -44.14
C VAL A 497 42.12 -31.67 -44.59
N GLU A 498 41.61 -32.22 -45.69
CA GLU A 498 40.20 -32.06 -46.07
C GLU A 498 39.33 -32.71 -44.98
N ILE A 499 38.67 -31.88 -44.17
CA ILE A 499 37.68 -32.34 -43.20
C ILE A 499 36.45 -32.78 -44.01
N GLU A 500 36.34 -34.07 -44.27
CA GLU A 500 35.25 -34.63 -45.05
C GLU A 500 33.90 -34.37 -44.34
N THR A 501 33.08 -33.47 -44.90
CA THR A 501 31.77 -33.11 -44.35
C THR A 501 30.67 -33.97 -44.93
N GLU A 502 29.85 -34.56 -44.06
CA GLU A 502 28.65 -35.29 -44.43
C GLU A 502 27.42 -34.38 -44.36
N LYS A 503 26.57 -34.42 -45.39
CA LYS A 503 25.31 -33.67 -45.42
C LYS A 503 24.25 -34.46 -44.67
N VAL A 504 23.95 -34.04 -43.44
CA VAL A 504 22.94 -34.66 -42.59
C VAL A 504 21.68 -33.79 -42.57
N LEU A 505 20.53 -34.41 -42.80
CA LEU A 505 19.23 -33.72 -42.79
C LEU A 505 18.80 -33.45 -41.33
N LYS A 506 18.91 -32.20 -40.89
CA LYS A 506 18.59 -31.78 -39.51
C LYS A 506 17.24 -31.07 -39.45
N ARG A 507 16.36 -31.53 -38.55
CA ARG A 507 15.11 -30.83 -38.23
C ARG A 507 15.41 -29.56 -37.44
N ARG A 508 14.73 -28.47 -37.78
CA ARG A 508 14.74 -27.17 -37.09
C ARG A 508 13.29 -26.74 -36.83
N THR A 509 13.05 -26.09 -35.70
CA THR A 509 11.76 -25.52 -35.35
C THR A 509 11.91 -24.01 -35.25
N PHE A 510 11.13 -23.27 -36.03
CA PHE A 510 11.05 -21.82 -35.98
C PHE A 510 9.76 -21.39 -35.30
N LYS A 511 9.82 -20.27 -34.58
CA LYS A 511 8.69 -19.62 -33.91
C LYS A 511 8.61 -18.20 -34.44
N VAL A 512 7.55 -17.90 -35.20
CA VAL A 512 7.30 -16.55 -35.74
C VAL A 512 6.18 -15.92 -34.91
N PRO A 513 6.40 -14.77 -34.25
CA PRO A 513 5.35 -14.13 -33.47
C PRO A 513 4.22 -13.62 -34.37
N LEU A 514 2.97 -13.87 -33.97
CA LEU A 514 1.77 -13.39 -34.64
C LEU A 514 1.29 -12.09 -34.00
N LYS A 515 0.65 -11.23 -34.79
CA LYS A 515 0.08 -9.96 -34.31
C LYS A 515 -1.26 -10.23 -33.62
N ILE A 516 -1.48 -9.59 -32.48
CA ILE A 516 -2.74 -9.66 -31.71
C ILE A 516 -3.35 -8.26 -31.66
N LEU A 517 -4.66 -8.17 -31.88
CA LEU A 517 -5.46 -6.96 -31.69
C LEU A 517 -6.72 -7.31 -30.88
N GLU A 518 -6.86 -6.79 -29.65
CA GLU A 518 -8.12 -6.90 -28.88
C GLU A 518 -9.19 -6.02 -29.56
N LYS A 519 -10.36 -6.61 -29.84
CA LYS A 519 -11.50 -5.90 -30.42
C LYS A 519 -12.31 -5.21 -29.31
N PRO A 520 -12.90 -4.03 -29.58
CA PRO A 520 -13.81 -3.41 -28.62
C PRO A 520 -15.07 -4.26 -28.43
N ILE A 521 -15.48 -4.43 -27.17
CA ILE A 521 -16.75 -5.02 -26.74
C ILE A 521 -17.48 -3.99 -25.88
N ALA A 522 -18.81 -3.93 -25.99
CA ALA A 522 -19.66 -3.09 -25.16
C ALA A 522 -20.35 -3.93 -24.06
N PRO A 523 -20.47 -3.42 -22.80
CA PRO A 523 -19.87 -2.18 -22.31
C PRO A 523 -18.34 -2.27 -22.23
N GLY A 524 -17.67 -1.20 -22.66
CA GLY A 524 -16.20 -1.16 -22.79
C GLY A 524 -15.48 -0.68 -21.54
N ILE A 525 -14.19 -1.05 -21.41
CA ILE A 525 -13.26 -0.36 -20.50
C ILE A 525 -12.93 1.05 -21.03
N LEU A 526 -12.46 1.96 -20.17
CA LEU A 526 -12.00 3.29 -20.62
C LEU A 526 -10.85 3.13 -21.63
N SER A 527 -10.90 3.85 -22.75
CA SER A 527 -9.80 3.87 -23.74
C SER A 527 -8.59 4.64 -23.19
N LYS A 528 -7.44 4.57 -23.89
CA LYS A 528 -6.23 5.31 -23.45
C LYS A 528 -6.42 6.82 -23.52
N GLU A 529 -7.22 7.26 -24.48
CA GLU A 529 -7.60 8.64 -24.74
C GLU A 529 -8.58 9.11 -23.64
N MET A 530 -9.62 8.32 -23.36
CA MET A 530 -10.55 8.58 -22.25
C MET A 530 -9.83 8.63 -20.90
N LEU A 531 -8.91 7.70 -20.62
CA LEU A 531 -8.11 7.71 -19.38
C LEU A 531 -7.25 8.97 -19.24
N PHE A 532 -6.78 9.56 -20.34
CA PHE A 532 -6.01 10.80 -20.31
C PHE A 532 -6.90 12.02 -20.00
N GLU A 533 -8.05 12.14 -20.67
CA GLU A 533 -9.05 13.19 -20.42
C GLU A 533 -9.59 13.13 -18.98
N VAL A 534 -9.95 11.93 -18.54
CA VAL A 534 -10.40 11.64 -17.17
C VAL A 534 -9.32 12.00 -16.15
N LYS A 535 -8.06 11.59 -16.37
CA LYS A 535 -6.99 11.95 -15.44
C LYS A 535 -6.80 13.47 -15.36
N ALA A 536 -6.83 14.18 -16.49
CA ALA A 536 -6.72 15.64 -16.49
C ALA A 536 -7.85 16.31 -15.68
N ARG A 537 -9.09 15.79 -15.77
CA ARG A 537 -10.26 16.22 -14.98
C ARG A 537 -10.05 15.98 -13.48
N LEU A 538 -9.64 14.78 -13.08
CA LEU A 538 -9.35 14.45 -11.68
C LEU A 538 -8.21 15.32 -11.12
N ASP A 539 -7.14 15.51 -11.90
CA ASP A 539 -6.00 16.36 -11.53
C ASP A 539 -6.34 17.88 -11.54
N GLU A 540 -7.53 18.29 -12.01
CA GLU A 540 -8.07 19.64 -11.81
C GLU A 540 -8.93 19.73 -10.53
N LEU A 541 -9.74 18.71 -10.25
CA LEU A 541 -10.55 18.62 -9.03
C LEU A 541 -9.66 18.57 -7.78
N ASP A 542 -8.61 17.74 -7.78
CA ASP A 542 -7.62 17.67 -6.69
C ASP A 542 -6.99 19.04 -6.38
N LYS A 543 -6.73 19.88 -7.41
CA LYS A 543 -6.19 21.23 -7.21
C LYS A 543 -7.20 22.15 -6.52
N LYS A 544 -8.48 22.06 -6.89
CA LYS A 544 -9.57 22.80 -6.23
C LYS A 544 -9.72 22.37 -4.77
N ASP A 545 -9.64 21.08 -4.47
CA ASP A 545 -9.72 20.56 -3.11
C ASP A 545 -8.46 20.82 -2.26
N VAL A 546 -7.27 20.89 -2.87
CA VAL A 546 -6.04 21.36 -2.19
C VAL A 546 -6.16 22.84 -1.85
N GLU A 547 -6.57 23.70 -2.80
CA GLU A 547 -6.69 25.14 -2.55
C GLU A 547 -7.81 25.44 -1.54
N ARG A 548 -8.96 24.74 -1.63
CA ARG A 548 -10.05 24.86 -0.66
C ARG A 548 -9.60 24.51 0.77
N ARG A 549 -8.80 23.46 0.93
CA ARG A 549 -8.20 23.11 2.23
C ARG A 549 -7.20 24.16 2.69
N ARG A 550 -6.30 24.62 1.81
CA ARG A 550 -5.34 25.71 2.11
C ARG A 550 -6.05 26.99 2.59
N THR A 551 -7.15 27.37 1.95
CA THR A 551 -7.99 28.52 2.34
C THR A 551 -8.60 28.30 3.73
N ALA A 552 -9.20 27.14 3.99
CA ALA A 552 -9.79 26.83 5.30
C ALA A 552 -8.74 26.75 6.43
N GLU A 553 -7.60 26.11 6.17
CA GLU A 553 -6.48 26.02 7.11
C GLU A 553 -5.92 27.39 7.49
N LEU A 554 -5.78 28.30 6.52
CA LEU A 554 -5.29 29.66 6.76
C LEU A 554 -6.35 30.57 7.40
N LYS A 555 -7.65 30.40 7.07
CA LYS A 555 -8.75 31.08 7.76
C LYS A 555 -8.80 30.69 9.24
N ASN A 556 -8.75 29.38 9.53
CA ASN A 556 -8.71 28.85 10.91
C ASN A 556 -7.44 29.29 11.65
N SER A 557 -6.29 29.35 10.96
CA SER A 557 -5.02 29.82 11.54
C SER A 557 -5.06 31.31 11.88
N LEU A 558 -5.72 32.13 11.06
CA LEU A 558 -5.93 33.55 11.32
C LEU A 558 -6.87 33.75 12.53
N GLU A 559 -8.02 33.09 12.52
CA GLU A 559 -9.02 33.16 13.59
C GLU A 559 -8.44 32.69 14.94
N GLY A 560 -7.75 31.55 14.95
CA GLY A 560 -7.06 31.03 16.15
C GLY A 560 -5.92 31.94 16.64
N TYR A 561 -5.20 32.61 15.74
CA TYR A 561 -4.19 33.59 16.12
C TYR A 561 -4.82 34.84 16.75
N ILE A 562 -5.95 35.34 16.23
CA ILE A 562 -6.68 36.47 16.80
C ILE A 562 -7.17 36.15 18.21
N TYR A 563 -7.89 35.03 18.40
CA TYR A 563 -8.42 34.64 19.71
C TYR A 563 -7.31 34.40 20.74
N SER A 564 -6.32 33.57 20.43
CA SER A 564 -5.20 33.28 21.34
C SER A 564 -4.21 34.45 21.50
N THR A 565 -4.39 35.55 20.76
CA THR A 565 -3.68 36.81 21.00
C THR A 565 -4.45 37.68 21.99
N ARG A 566 -5.76 37.87 21.82
CA ARG A 566 -6.58 38.66 22.76
C ARG A 566 -6.56 38.07 24.17
N GLU A 567 -6.75 36.76 24.31
CA GLU A 567 -6.63 36.03 25.58
C GLU A 567 -5.31 36.38 26.31
N LYS A 568 -4.18 36.39 25.58
CA LYS A 568 -2.88 36.76 26.16
C LYS A 568 -2.81 38.24 26.53
N LEU A 569 -3.31 39.16 25.69
CA LEU A 569 -3.27 40.60 25.96
C LEU A 569 -4.13 40.97 27.18
N GLU A 570 -5.28 40.31 27.36
CA GLU A 570 -6.23 40.56 28.44
C GLU A 570 -5.77 39.93 29.77
N ASP A 571 -5.47 38.63 29.80
CA ASP A 571 -5.19 37.89 31.05
C ASP A 571 -3.72 37.89 31.49
N ASN A 572 -2.76 38.11 30.58
CA ASN A 572 -1.33 37.96 30.93
C ASN A 572 -0.70 39.26 31.44
N GLU A 573 -0.74 39.46 32.76
CA GLU A 573 -0.06 40.54 33.49
C GLU A 573 1.47 40.63 33.23
N GLU A 574 2.13 39.62 32.65
CA GLU A 574 3.53 39.72 32.24
C GLU A 574 3.71 40.52 30.94
N ILE A 575 2.72 40.56 30.04
CA ILE A 575 2.81 41.35 28.79
C ILE A 575 2.93 42.85 29.10
N LYS A 576 2.25 43.33 30.15
CA LYS A 576 2.36 44.72 30.65
C LYS A 576 3.76 45.09 31.16
N LYS A 577 4.67 44.12 31.29
CA LYS A 577 6.10 44.32 31.61
C LYS A 577 6.98 44.43 30.36
N ILE A 578 6.53 43.94 29.21
CA ILE A 578 7.36 43.76 27.98
C ILE A 578 6.80 44.44 26.72
N SER A 579 5.62 45.05 26.76
CA SER A 579 5.10 45.93 25.70
C SER A 579 4.60 47.25 26.28
N SER A 580 4.63 48.33 25.49
CA SER A 580 4.03 49.61 25.93
C SER A 580 2.50 49.59 25.81
N HIS A 581 1.82 50.52 26.49
CA HIS A 581 0.36 50.64 26.39
C HIS A 581 -0.08 51.03 24.96
N ASP A 582 0.66 51.93 24.31
CA ASP A 582 0.42 52.32 22.92
C ASP A 582 0.61 51.13 21.96
N GLU A 583 1.60 50.26 22.21
CA GLU A 583 1.85 49.04 21.44
C GLU A 583 0.71 48.03 21.61
N GLN A 584 0.20 47.84 22.84
CA GLN A 584 -0.97 47.00 23.12
C GLN A 584 -2.23 47.53 22.40
N GLN A 585 -2.54 48.82 22.57
CA GLN A 585 -3.73 49.43 21.98
C GLN A 585 -3.71 49.41 20.44
N LEU A 586 -2.54 49.65 19.82
CA LEU A 586 -2.37 49.51 18.37
C LEU A 586 -2.59 48.06 17.91
N PHE A 587 -2.20 47.07 18.72
CA PHE A 587 -2.45 45.66 18.38
C PHE A 587 -3.93 45.30 18.53
N GLU A 588 -4.58 45.72 19.61
CA GLU A 588 -6.03 45.51 19.85
C GLU A 588 -6.89 46.09 18.72
N VAL A 589 -6.57 47.30 18.26
CA VAL A 589 -7.22 47.92 17.08
C VAL A 589 -7.01 47.04 15.84
N LYS A 590 -5.75 46.67 15.53
CA LYS A 590 -5.43 45.87 14.34
C LYS A 590 -6.04 44.46 14.36
N LEU A 591 -6.10 43.82 15.53
CA LEU A 591 -6.78 42.54 15.74
C LEU A 591 -8.28 42.65 15.47
N SER A 592 -8.88 43.77 15.86
CA SER A 592 -10.30 44.05 15.64
C SER A 592 -10.59 44.39 14.18
N GLU A 593 -9.79 45.23 13.52
CA GLU A 593 -9.88 45.49 12.07
C GLU A 593 -9.82 44.21 11.23
N VAL A 594 -8.92 43.28 11.58
CA VAL A 594 -8.77 42.01 10.85
C VAL A 594 -9.87 41.01 11.21
N GLN A 595 -10.43 41.05 12.43
CA GLN A 595 -11.59 40.24 12.80
C GLN A 595 -12.89 40.75 12.15
N ASP A 596 -13.13 42.05 12.14
CA ASP A 596 -14.31 42.65 11.50
C ASP A 596 -14.30 42.35 9.99
N TRP A 597 -13.12 42.39 9.36
CA TRP A 597 -12.94 41.90 7.99
C TRP A 597 -13.25 40.41 7.85
N LEU A 598 -12.76 39.56 8.76
CA LEU A 598 -12.96 38.09 8.70
C LEU A 598 -14.44 37.67 8.67
N TYR A 599 -15.32 38.47 9.29
CA TYR A 599 -16.78 38.27 9.28
C TYR A 599 -17.54 39.21 8.33
N THR A 600 -16.84 39.92 7.44
CA THR A 600 -17.43 40.75 6.36
C THR A 600 -16.81 40.39 5.01
N ASP A 601 -15.90 41.20 4.46
CA ASP A 601 -15.29 40.94 3.14
C ASP A 601 -14.41 39.67 3.10
N GLY A 602 -14.07 39.13 4.27
CA GLY A 602 -13.27 37.91 4.48
C GLY A 602 -14.05 36.60 4.47
N GLU A 603 -15.33 36.57 4.08
CA GLU A 603 -16.06 35.30 3.96
C GLU A 603 -15.51 34.43 2.81
N ASP A 604 -15.46 34.99 1.60
CA ASP A 604 -15.01 34.35 0.34
C ASP A 604 -13.55 34.63 -0.04
N ALA A 605 -12.75 35.23 0.86
CA ALA A 605 -11.38 35.64 0.57
C ALA A 605 -10.43 34.47 0.22
N SER A 606 -9.37 34.76 -0.54
CA SER A 606 -8.40 33.74 -0.93
C SER A 606 -7.46 33.34 0.21
N ALA A 607 -6.90 32.13 0.10
CA ALA A 607 -5.81 31.67 0.97
C ALA A 607 -4.62 32.65 1.06
N ASN A 608 -4.35 33.43 0.00
CA ASN A 608 -3.26 34.41 0.02
C ASN A 608 -3.62 35.63 0.87
N GLU A 609 -4.87 36.12 0.81
CA GLU A 609 -5.34 37.24 1.64
C GLU A 609 -5.39 36.85 3.12
N PHE A 610 -5.88 35.66 3.46
CA PHE A 610 -5.80 35.14 4.84
C PHE A 610 -4.36 35.05 5.33
N LYS A 611 -3.43 34.59 4.48
CA LYS A 611 -2.01 34.55 4.82
C LYS A 611 -1.43 35.94 5.03
N GLU A 612 -1.64 36.89 4.11
CA GLU A 612 -1.13 38.25 4.23
C GLU A 612 -1.64 38.95 5.49
N ARG A 613 -2.91 38.74 5.85
CA ARG A 613 -3.47 39.25 7.11
C ARG A 613 -2.83 38.59 8.33
N LEU A 614 -2.68 37.26 8.35
CA LEU A 614 -2.01 36.51 9.43
C LEU A 614 -0.55 36.94 9.61
N ASP A 615 0.21 37.02 8.52
CA ASP A 615 1.60 37.47 8.53
C ASP A 615 1.70 38.94 8.99
N SER A 616 0.71 39.78 8.67
CA SER A 616 0.64 41.16 9.18
C SER A 616 0.36 41.26 10.69
N LEU A 617 -0.39 40.32 11.27
CA LEU A 617 -0.62 40.25 12.72
C LEU A 617 0.59 39.67 13.44
N LYS A 618 1.21 38.63 12.88
CA LYS A 618 2.47 38.03 13.36
C LYS A 618 3.63 39.02 13.39
N ALA A 619 3.78 39.84 12.34
CA ALA A 619 4.78 40.90 12.30
C ALA A 619 4.66 41.94 13.43
N PHE A 620 3.50 42.00 14.12
CA PHE A 620 3.29 42.83 15.30
C PHE A 620 3.37 42.03 16.61
N GLY A 621 2.69 40.88 16.68
CA GLY A 621 2.55 40.08 17.90
C GLY A 621 3.73 39.16 18.21
N ASP A 622 4.37 38.54 17.21
CA ASP A 622 5.47 37.61 17.44
C ASP A 622 6.67 38.30 18.14
N PRO A 623 7.04 39.57 17.83
CA PRO A 623 8.01 40.34 18.63
C PRO A 623 7.61 40.57 20.09
N ILE A 624 6.31 40.64 20.42
CA ILE A 624 5.80 40.78 21.80
C ILE A 624 5.86 39.42 22.50
N PHE A 625 5.40 38.36 21.84
CA PHE A 625 5.45 36.99 22.37
C PHE A 625 6.88 36.47 22.55
N PHE A 626 7.83 36.88 21.71
CA PHE A 626 9.25 36.58 21.87
C PHE A 626 9.83 37.23 23.14
N ARG A 627 9.55 38.52 23.37
CA ARG A 627 9.90 39.21 24.64
C ARG A 627 9.27 38.51 25.85
N LEU A 628 8.02 38.04 25.71
CA LEU A 628 7.30 37.31 26.76
C LEU A 628 7.91 35.93 27.06
N SER A 629 8.38 35.17 26.07
CA SER A 629 9.11 33.91 26.33
C SER A 629 10.45 34.17 27.03
N GLU A 630 11.16 35.22 26.62
CA GLU A 630 12.50 35.54 27.14
C GLU A 630 12.48 36.07 28.58
N ILE A 631 11.39 36.70 29.04
CA ILE A 631 11.29 37.26 30.40
C ILE A 631 11.61 36.23 31.50
N ASN A 632 11.27 34.96 31.27
CA ASN A 632 11.50 33.85 32.20
C ASN A 632 12.62 32.91 31.70
N ALA A 633 12.75 32.70 30.38
CA ALA A 633 13.76 31.80 29.82
C ALA A 633 15.19 32.34 29.98
N LEU A 634 15.42 33.64 29.76
CA LEU A 634 16.76 34.24 29.80
C LEU A 634 17.36 34.24 31.23
N PRO A 635 16.63 34.62 32.31
CA PRO A 635 17.14 34.47 33.68
C PRO A 635 17.41 33.00 34.06
N ALA A 636 16.60 32.06 33.56
CA ALA A 636 16.83 30.62 33.79
C ALA A 636 18.10 30.13 33.07
N ALA A 637 18.35 30.58 31.84
CA ALA A 637 19.56 30.28 31.08
C ALA A 637 20.82 30.84 31.77
N PHE A 638 20.81 32.11 32.18
CA PHE A 638 21.90 32.72 32.96
C PHE A 638 22.18 31.94 34.25
N LYS A 639 21.14 31.61 35.03
CA LYS A 639 21.26 30.82 36.26
C LYS A 639 21.84 29.42 35.99
N SER A 640 21.42 28.76 34.92
CA SER A 640 21.96 27.47 34.49
C SER A 640 23.45 27.56 34.12
N ALA A 641 23.83 28.57 33.34
CA ALA A 641 25.22 28.83 32.96
C ALA A 641 26.11 29.13 34.18
N GLN A 642 25.63 29.95 35.12
CA GLN A 642 26.34 30.25 36.38
C GLN A 642 26.51 28.99 37.25
N VAL A 643 25.49 28.13 37.36
CA VAL A 643 25.57 26.84 38.07
C VAL A 643 26.54 25.88 37.38
N TYR A 644 26.55 25.83 36.05
CA TYR A 644 27.48 25.01 35.28
C TYR A 644 28.95 25.44 35.50
N LEU A 645 29.22 26.74 35.40
CA LEU A 645 30.54 27.33 35.69
C LEU A 645 30.98 27.10 37.14
N GLY A 646 30.08 27.24 38.11
CA GLY A 646 30.35 26.90 39.52
C GLY A 646 30.58 25.39 39.77
N GLY A 647 30.01 24.54 38.92
CA GLY A 647 30.26 23.09 38.91
C GLY A 647 31.60 22.69 38.28
N LEU A 648 32.15 23.52 37.39
CA LEU A 648 33.32 23.20 36.56
C LEU A 648 34.58 22.90 37.39
N GLN A 649 34.78 23.58 38.53
CA GLN A 649 35.89 23.27 39.45
C GLN A 649 35.83 21.80 39.92
N LYS A 650 34.63 21.25 40.19
CA LYS A 650 34.49 19.84 40.61
C LYS A 650 34.82 18.86 39.48
N ILE A 651 34.69 19.27 38.22
CA ILE A 651 35.09 18.49 37.05
C ILE A 651 36.62 18.44 36.96
N VAL A 652 37.28 19.59 37.16
CA VAL A 652 38.75 19.70 37.19
C VAL A 652 39.34 18.94 38.38
N ASP A 653 38.82 19.13 39.60
CA ASP A 653 39.20 18.38 40.80
C ASP A 653 39.09 16.86 40.62
N ASN A 654 38.11 16.41 39.83
CA ASN A 654 37.89 15.00 39.51
C ASN A 654 38.88 14.50 38.44
N TRP A 655 39.26 15.33 37.47
CA TRP A 655 40.32 15.03 36.51
C TRP A 655 41.70 14.92 37.18
N ASP A 656 42.05 15.82 38.09
CA ASP A 656 43.32 15.75 38.82
C ASP A 656 43.43 14.48 39.69
N LYS A 657 42.32 14.01 40.25
CA LYS A 657 42.27 12.78 41.08
C LYS A 657 42.22 11.50 40.26
N ASN A 658 41.40 11.45 39.20
CA ASN A 658 41.04 10.21 38.50
C ASN A 658 41.54 10.13 37.05
N LYS A 659 42.08 11.22 36.48
CA LYS A 659 42.63 11.29 35.11
C LYS A 659 43.96 12.06 35.01
N PRO A 660 45.00 11.73 35.80
CA PRO A 660 46.27 12.48 35.85
C PRO A 660 47.11 12.42 34.55
N TRP A 661 46.65 11.71 33.51
CA TRP A 661 47.28 11.68 32.18
C TRP A 661 46.80 12.81 31.24
N LEU A 662 45.78 13.57 31.62
CA LEU A 662 45.26 14.66 30.80
C LEU A 662 46.31 15.78 30.67
N PRO A 663 46.58 16.31 29.46
CA PRO A 663 47.53 17.41 29.30
C PRO A 663 47.03 18.65 30.06
N ARG A 664 47.83 19.16 31.01
CA ARG A 664 47.47 20.36 31.79
C ARG A 664 47.07 21.54 30.91
N SER A 665 47.80 21.76 29.81
CA SER A 665 47.48 22.80 28.82
C SER A 665 46.07 22.71 28.22
N ARG A 666 45.43 21.53 28.18
CA ARG A 666 44.03 21.35 27.76
C ARG A 666 43.02 21.60 28.89
N VAL A 667 43.44 21.44 30.14
CA VAL A 667 42.65 21.83 31.34
C VAL A 667 42.73 23.35 31.53
N ASP A 668 43.92 23.93 31.38
CA ASP A 668 44.18 25.37 31.40
C ASP A 668 43.41 26.10 30.27
N GLU A 669 43.34 25.50 29.08
CA GLU A 669 42.51 25.98 27.96
C GLU A 669 41.02 25.99 28.34
N ILE A 670 40.51 24.93 28.97
CA ILE A 670 39.12 24.86 29.43
C ILE A 670 38.82 25.89 30.52
N LEU A 671 39.74 26.12 31.46
CA LEU A 671 39.61 27.16 32.49
C LEU A 671 39.60 28.56 31.85
N SER A 672 40.47 28.81 30.86
CA SER A 672 40.49 30.08 30.11
C SER A 672 39.20 30.31 29.33
N GLU A 673 38.64 29.27 28.69
CA GLU A 673 37.35 29.35 28.00
C GLU A 673 36.17 29.53 28.97
N ALA A 674 36.24 28.95 30.17
CA ALA A 674 35.25 29.14 31.23
C ALA A 674 35.25 30.59 31.78
N ASP A 675 36.44 31.19 32.01
CA ASP A 675 36.53 32.60 32.40
C ASP A 675 36.12 33.55 31.27
N LYS A 676 36.40 33.23 29.99
CA LYS A 676 35.84 33.99 28.85
C LYS A 676 34.32 33.94 28.83
N LEU A 677 33.72 32.75 28.99
CA LEU A 677 32.27 32.59 29.05
C LEU A 677 31.67 33.38 30.22
N LYS A 678 32.26 33.28 31.41
CA LYS A 678 31.87 34.02 32.61
C LYS A 678 31.91 35.55 32.41
N ASN A 679 32.98 36.07 31.81
CA ASN A 679 33.11 37.50 31.53
C ASN A 679 32.08 37.96 30.48
N TRP A 680 31.86 37.17 29.43
CA TRP A 680 30.84 37.43 28.41
C TRP A 680 29.42 37.40 28.99
N LEU A 681 29.10 36.45 29.87
CA LEU A 681 27.84 36.42 30.60
C LEU A 681 27.66 37.69 31.44
N GLN A 682 28.70 38.14 32.15
CA GLN A 682 28.62 39.39 32.94
C GLN A 682 28.44 40.64 32.07
N GLU A 683 29.13 40.72 30.93
CA GLU A 683 28.94 41.80 29.93
C GLU A 683 27.50 41.83 29.41
N LYS A 684 26.96 40.67 29.01
CA LYS A 684 25.62 40.57 28.41
C LYS A 684 24.50 40.71 29.44
N GLU A 685 24.70 40.22 30.67
CA GLU A 685 23.78 40.43 31.79
C GLU A 685 23.72 41.91 32.19
N ALA A 686 24.81 42.67 32.04
CA ALA A 686 24.82 44.12 32.23
C ALA A 686 24.08 44.86 31.09
N LEU A 687 24.45 44.58 29.83
CA LEU A 687 23.80 45.18 28.65
C LEU A 687 22.28 44.92 28.61
N GLN A 688 21.83 43.73 29.04
CA GLN A 688 20.41 43.41 29.12
C GLN A 688 19.68 44.17 30.24
N LYS A 689 20.36 44.56 31.33
CA LYS A 689 19.80 45.37 32.42
C LYS A 689 19.74 46.87 32.09
N GLU A 690 20.58 47.33 31.18
CA GLU A 690 20.54 48.71 30.65
C GLU A 690 19.55 48.86 29.48
N SER A 691 19.14 47.74 28.86
CA SER A 691 18.18 47.70 27.76
C SER A 691 16.73 47.82 28.26
N SER A 692 15.85 48.44 27.46
CA SER A 692 14.41 48.51 27.76
C SER A 692 13.75 47.14 27.58
N ALA A 693 12.78 46.82 28.45
CA ALA A 693 11.96 45.62 28.31
C ALA A 693 11.01 45.65 27.08
N PHE A 694 10.81 46.84 26.49
CA PHE A 694 9.94 47.06 25.33
C PHE A 694 10.65 46.92 23.97
N ILE A 695 11.92 46.53 23.94
CA ILE A 695 12.67 46.24 22.71
C ILE A 695 13.13 44.78 22.70
N ALA A 696 13.58 44.30 21.54
CA ALA A 696 14.19 42.97 21.45
C ALA A 696 15.40 42.86 22.42
N PRO A 697 15.56 41.75 23.15
CA PRO A 697 16.65 41.59 24.11
C PRO A 697 18.01 41.60 23.41
N ALA A 698 19.04 42.13 24.09
CA ALA A 698 20.41 42.25 23.59
C ALA A 698 21.20 40.91 23.60
N ILE A 699 20.59 39.87 24.14
CA ILE A 699 21.06 38.48 24.20
C ILE A 699 19.83 37.58 24.41
N THR A 700 19.80 36.41 23.78
CA THR A 700 18.71 35.44 23.95
C THR A 700 19.10 34.28 24.90
N SER A 701 18.10 33.57 25.42
CA SER A 701 18.31 32.35 26.19
C SER A 701 19.01 31.28 25.35
N GLU A 702 18.72 31.21 24.05
CA GLU A 702 19.38 30.33 23.08
C GLU A 702 20.88 30.67 22.90
N ASP A 703 21.25 31.95 22.81
CA ASP A 703 22.67 32.38 22.79
C ASP A 703 23.44 31.88 24.02
N VAL A 704 22.82 32.00 25.21
CA VAL A 704 23.39 31.54 26.48
C VAL A 704 23.56 30.02 26.48
N TYR A 705 22.55 29.26 26.07
CA TYR A 705 22.62 27.79 25.99
C TYR A 705 23.64 27.32 24.95
N GLY A 706 23.70 27.95 23.77
CA GLY A 706 24.69 27.67 22.73
C GLY A 706 26.13 27.88 23.22
N LYS A 707 26.38 28.99 23.91
CA LYS A 707 27.70 29.29 24.49
C LYS A 707 28.10 28.37 25.65
N VAL A 708 27.13 27.87 26.42
CA VAL A 708 27.37 26.79 27.40
C VAL A 708 27.66 25.45 26.70
N SER A 709 26.96 25.14 25.60
CA SER A 709 27.18 23.93 24.79
C SER A 709 28.59 23.89 24.17
N GLU A 710 29.08 25.01 23.63
CA GLU A 710 30.46 25.13 23.13
C GLU A 710 31.53 24.73 24.18
N LEU A 711 31.31 25.10 25.44
CA LEU A 711 32.18 24.74 26.56
C LEU A 711 32.00 23.28 26.99
N GLN A 712 30.77 22.78 27.05
CA GLN A 712 30.44 21.37 27.32
C GLN A 712 31.08 20.44 26.29
N GLU A 713 31.07 20.82 25.01
CA GLU A 713 31.74 20.09 23.93
C GLU A 713 33.26 19.99 24.17
N LYS A 714 33.94 21.11 24.45
CA LYS A 714 35.40 21.13 24.75
C LYS A 714 35.72 20.25 25.95
N ILE A 715 34.92 20.33 27.01
CA ILE A 715 35.02 19.48 28.21
C ILE A 715 34.82 18.01 27.87
N SER A 716 33.84 17.65 27.03
CA SER A 716 33.61 16.26 26.60
C SER A 716 34.78 15.70 25.78
N ARG A 717 35.39 16.53 24.91
CA ARG A 717 36.53 16.16 24.06
C ARG A 717 37.76 15.86 24.92
N VAL A 718 38.04 16.68 25.95
CA VAL A 718 39.11 16.41 26.94
C VAL A 718 38.79 15.19 27.81
N ASN A 719 37.55 15.05 28.27
CA ASN A 719 37.12 13.91 29.09
C ASN A 719 37.24 12.56 28.35
N ARG A 720 37.18 12.56 27.01
CA ARG A 720 37.34 11.39 26.12
C ARG A 720 38.80 10.99 25.84
N ILE A 721 39.80 11.77 26.26
CA ILE A 721 41.23 11.44 26.02
C ILE A 721 41.59 10.15 26.79
N PRO A 722 41.96 9.05 26.10
CA PRO A 722 42.26 7.77 26.74
C PRO A 722 43.59 7.79 27.48
N MET A 723 43.74 6.93 28.48
CA MET A 723 45.00 6.76 29.21
C MET A 723 46.11 6.25 28.26
N PRO A 724 47.30 6.87 28.24
CA PRO A 724 48.41 6.40 27.42
C PRO A 724 48.79 4.94 27.75
N LYS A 725 48.98 4.12 26.72
CA LYS A 725 49.53 2.76 26.89
C LYS A 725 50.98 2.88 27.41
N PRO A 726 51.39 2.06 28.40
CA PRO A 726 52.73 2.15 28.97
C PRO A 726 53.81 1.83 27.91
N LYS A 727 54.90 2.61 27.92
CA LYS A 727 56.07 2.33 27.08
C LYS A 727 56.82 1.11 27.62
N ALA A 728 57.18 0.19 26.73
CA ALA A 728 58.13 -0.88 27.02
C ALA A 728 59.58 -0.38 26.91
N GLU A 729 60.44 -0.85 27.81
CA GLU A 729 61.90 -0.70 27.79
C GLU A 729 62.55 -2.03 28.20
N LYS A 730 63.78 -2.40 27.82
CA LYS A 730 64.72 -2.03 26.72
C LYS A 730 65.92 -2.99 26.83
N THR A 731 66.44 -3.55 25.74
CA THR A 731 67.71 -4.32 25.72
C THR A 731 68.32 -4.32 24.30
N PRO A 732 69.64 -4.57 24.10
CA PRO A 732 70.47 -3.46 23.64
C PRO A 732 71.29 -3.68 22.34
N THR A 733 71.78 -2.55 21.81
CA THR A 733 72.94 -2.32 20.90
C THR A 733 73.58 -3.48 20.12
N LYS A 734 73.79 -3.23 18.81
CA LYS A 734 75.10 -3.45 18.18
C LYS A 734 75.43 -2.44 17.06
N GLU A 735 76.64 -1.87 17.17
CA GLU A 735 77.60 -1.45 16.13
C GLU A 735 77.14 -0.81 14.79
N SER A 736 77.56 0.46 14.58
CA SER A 736 78.15 1.08 13.35
C SER A 736 77.54 0.83 11.94
N ALA A 737 77.46 1.80 11.02
CA ALA A 737 78.45 2.88 10.78
C ALA A 737 77.93 4.07 9.94
N SER A 738 78.60 5.21 10.10
CA SER A 738 78.96 6.24 9.08
C SER A 738 77.96 6.81 8.04
N LYS A 739 77.96 8.17 7.96
CA LYS A 739 77.87 9.00 6.74
C LYS A 739 76.50 9.08 6.00
N GLU A 740 76.13 10.16 5.31
CA GLU A 740 76.52 11.59 5.33
C GLU A 740 75.47 12.43 4.55
N ASN A 741 75.44 13.75 4.78
CA ASN A 741 75.02 14.83 3.85
C ASN A 741 73.56 14.93 3.32
N THR A 742 73.00 16.15 3.50
CA THR A 742 72.24 16.99 2.52
C THR A 742 70.93 16.51 1.88
N ALA A 743 69.95 17.36 1.56
CA ALA A 743 69.64 18.76 1.94
C ALA A 743 68.21 19.11 1.48
N ASP A 744 67.68 20.25 1.94
CA ASP A 744 66.72 21.18 1.27
C ASP A 744 65.48 20.61 0.53
N ALA A 745 64.24 20.95 0.94
CA ALA A 745 63.47 22.15 0.55
C ALA A 745 62.83 22.05 -0.86
N SER A 746 61.69 22.65 -1.20
CA SER A 746 60.58 23.29 -0.44
C SER A 746 59.38 23.48 -1.38
N ASN A 747 58.20 23.85 -0.85
CA ASN A 747 56.99 24.30 -1.58
C ASN A 747 56.31 23.22 -2.48
N SER A 748 55.02 23.33 -2.87
CA SER A 748 53.93 24.26 -2.51
C SER A 748 52.54 23.61 -2.67
N THR A 749 51.53 24.21 -2.04
CA THR A 749 50.07 24.10 -2.29
C THR A 749 49.67 24.65 -3.69
N PRO A 750 48.40 24.61 -4.16
CA PRO A 750 47.10 24.29 -3.51
C PRO A 750 46.21 23.32 -4.37
N ASP A 751 44.86 23.19 -4.36
CA ASP A 751 43.72 23.72 -3.57
C ASP A 751 42.45 22.79 -3.69
N GLU A 752 41.27 23.28 -3.26
CA GLU A 752 39.89 23.01 -3.73
C GLU A 752 39.22 21.63 -3.50
N ASN A 753 38.58 21.49 -2.33
CA ASN A 753 37.11 21.37 -2.06
C ASN A 753 36.08 21.24 -3.25
N PRO A 754 34.76 20.96 -2.99
CA PRO A 754 34.06 20.44 -1.80
C PRO A 754 32.95 19.37 -2.09
N THR A 755 32.30 18.78 -1.07
CA THR A 755 30.81 18.66 -1.01
C THR A 755 30.21 18.28 0.35
N GLN A 756 28.88 18.46 0.47
CA GLN A 756 28.00 18.34 1.65
C GLN A 756 27.84 16.90 2.18
N HIS A 757 27.67 16.61 3.47
CA HIS A 757 26.68 17.00 4.51
C HIS A 757 25.36 16.20 4.49
N GLY A 758 25.05 15.56 5.63
CA GLY A 758 23.76 14.96 5.98
C GLY A 758 23.70 14.70 7.50
N GLN A 759 22.58 14.99 8.16
CA GLN A 759 22.44 14.93 9.63
C GLN A 759 21.63 13.71 10.07
N THR A 760 21.94 13.17 11.25
CA THR A 760 21.04 12.32 12.05
C THR A 760 21.21 12.63 13.54
N THR A 761 20.11 12.84 14.25
CA THR A 761 20.05 13.09 15.70
C THR A 761 19.53 11.85 16.44
N PRO A 762 20.10 11.53 17.62
CA PRO A 762 19.46 10.66 18.60
C PRO A 762 19.22 11.36 19.96
N GLU A 763 18.13 11.00 20.63
CA GLU A 763 17.75 11.49 21.97
C GLU A 763 18.61 10.87 23.11
N PRO A 764 18.67 11.52 24.30
CA PRO A 764 19.57 11.11 25.39
C PRO A 764 19.00 10.01 26.30
N TYR A 765 19.89 9.11 26.75
CA TYR A 765 19.59 8.09 27.76
C TYR A 765 19.59 8.63 29.20
N SER A 766 18.69 8.09 30.03
CA SER A 766 18.69 8.25 31.50
C SER A 766 19.54 7.20 32.22
N ALA A 767 19.78 7.39 33.53
CA ALA A 767 20.67 6.58 34.36
C ALA A 767 19.90 5.63 35.33
N PRO A 768 20.52 4.54 35.85
CA PRO A 768 19.80 3.43 36.48
C PRO A 768 19.80 3.40 38.03
N ASP A 769 19.07 2.39 38.55
CA ASP A 769 19.10 1.77 39.88
C ASP A 769 18.52 2.49 41.13
N ALA A 770 17.38 1.97 41.61
CA ALA A 770 17.27 1.32 42.93
C ALA A 770 16.00 0.43 43.04
N GLN A 771 16.04 -0.57 43.93
CA GLN A 771 14.95 -1.54 44.14
C GLN A 771 13.79 -0.99 45.00
N ARG A 772 12.54 -1.44 44.75
CA ARG A 772 11.60 -1.91 45.80
C ARG A 772 10.39 -2.69 45.26
N VAL A 773 10.00 -3.70 46.04
CA VAL A 773 8.69 -4.38 46.24
C VAL A 773 7.61 -4.30 45.14
N ARG A 774 7.07 -5.48 44.77
CA ARG A 774 5.79 -5.61 44.05
C ARG A 774 4.61 -5.56 45.04
N GLU A 775 3.63 -4.70 44.76
CA GLU A 775 2.22 -4.90 45.11
C GLU A 775 1.37 -4.72 43.82
N THR A 776 0.09 -5.05 43.87
CA THR A 776 -0.81 -5.28 42.72
C THR A 776 -1.86 -4.17 42.53
N GLU A 777 -2.76 -4.36 41.54
CA GLU A 777 -3.91 -3.51 41.16
C GLU A 777 -3.55 -2.45 40.10
N LEU A 778 -4.15 -2.43 38.89
CA LEU A 778 -5.55 -2.31 38.42
C LEU A 778 -6.05 -0.87 38.36
N HIS A 779 -6.15 -0.34 37.12
CA HIS A 779 -7.10 0.65 36.59
C HIS A 779 -6.77 0.75 35.07
N ASP A 780 -7.70 0.46 34.15
CA ASP A 780 -8.85 1.25 33.69
C ASP A 780 -8.46 2.32 32.65
N GLU A 781 -9.07 2.20 31.46
CA GLU A 781 -8.96 3.12 30.33
C GLU A 781 -10.24 3.98 30.22
N LEU A 782 -10.11 5.19 29.67
CA LEU A 782 -11.20 6.12 29.33
C LEU A 782 -10.90 6.84 28.01
#